data_AF-A0A2M8FAU1-F1
#
_entry.id   AF-A0A2M8FAU1-F1
#
_cell.length_a   1.000
_cell.length_b   1.000
_cell.length_c   1.000
_cell.angle_alpha   90.00
_cell.angle_beta   90.00
_cell.angle_gamma   90.00
#
_symmetry.space_group_name_H-M   'P 1'
#
loop_
_entity.id
_entity.type
_entity.pdbx_description
1 polymer ?
#
loop_
_entity_poly.entity_id
_entity_poly.type
_entity_poly.pdbx_seq_one_letter_code
_entity_poly.pdbx_strand_id
1 'polypeptide(L)'
;MNFVPIGGILIEQTHARVALFFTQFVYLSYFFVSSFRSTIRRHIEHLSFVVVVFGIALLAVFLPQLYDRQLDIAEAGDGSQGTPWTVCAVGCDFTTLTSAFSDVTVQAGDYINVDATYASSTETFPLDFNNKQNITVSCQSSGAIVGTSTAAQVDIQMTSSSAFNDCSLSNTRLYFNGVSSATVSGNIFATSTTGTIYFASTAGSGNTISNNTGINNIVVGSNQQNLTIASNTIERYHPVAEAHVLAVTNAQTISIVSNTIHSYDSSVQHVITVSSTNDVLIENNTVQYTVAPSMQLVNGAIAIYDTVSTTVQYNTILLPEQEGHAYQFMYGVEIVQDLVASTLTTTVRHNTVWLYQMYHGGIALRDGSAVGSVDLTAQYNIFYNASSTNSSLGYGLKIYKDNASSTYSLNNDYNGYYTISSRVYDDNIDDTFFPSVGTHARADNPYFKVDDASLTNDTELAPYSLYLDVNGNEDIGSYSAARGTSFTIDDTGTIDYATCDATSTSIIANVAADGDTWNLAAGTYSQITLAMSSRFTGDITISGAGSSTIIQPNTQASTVQFTNLSGATVQNMLLQQASTTASFYTLDGLVFDYNGNTYNETVDIGYPADGYTLFIDTDCTDPQTVLSPSSGNDITSFLGMGTDDYHLALINYAQGGKVLVPGIPIYVTMLVPSSVAANQAAFEGLANCPSPDVWVDAVFAVSGG
;
A
#
# COMPACT_ATOMS: atom_id res chain seq x y z
N MET A 1 -58.38 80.35 116.62
CA MET A 1 -57.98 80.63 118.01
C MET A 1 -56.79 79.74 118.35
N ASN A 2 -55.73 80.38 118.84
CA ASN A 2 -54.46 79.89 119.42
C ASN A 2 -53.43 79.19 118.51
N PHE A 3 -52.16 79.48 118.84
CA PHE A 3 -50.93 79.55 118.03
C PHE A 3 -49.92 78.39 118.32
N VAL A 4 -49.17 77.93 117.29
CA VAL A 4 -47.69 77.62 117.21
C VAL A 4 -47.08 76.43 118.03
N PRO A 5 -45.91 75.78 117.71
CA PRO A 5 -45.03 75.63 116.50
C PRO A 5 -44.51 74.18 116.10
N ILE A 6 -44.01 74.04 114.85
CA ILE A 6 -42.75 73.41 114.28
C ILE A 6 -42.18 72.03 114.73
N GLY A 7 -41.91 71.11 113.76
CA GLY A 7 -40.59 70.46 113.55
C GLY A 7 -40.43 68.91 113.48
N GLY A 8 -39.82 68.40 112.38
CA GLY A 8 -38.97 67.16 112.28
C GLY A 8 -39.68 65.83 111.96
N ILE A 9 -39.51 65.09 110.85
CA ILE A 9 -38.32 64.58 110.12
C ILE A 9 -37.57 63.45 110.86
N LEU A 10 -37.54 62.28 110.21
CA LEU A 10 -36.57 61.16 110.28
C LEU A 10 -36.69 60.09 111.40
N ILE A 11 -36.50 58.84 110.93
CA ILE A 11 -36.03 57.65 111.67
C ILE A 11 -37.11 56.85 112.41
N GLU A 12 -37.94 56.13 111.65
CA GLU A 12 -38.34 54.75 112.05
C GLU A 12 -38.81 53.89 110.86
N GLN A 13 -38.39 54.22 109.63
CA GLN A 13 -38.61 53.40 108.41
C GLN A 13 -37.35 52.65 107.92
N THR A 14 -36.26 52.61 108.71
CA THR A 14 -34.93 52.27 108.17
C THR A 14 -34.34 50.94 108.62
N HIS A 15 -34.92 50.21 109.59
CA HIS A 15 -34.30 48.95 110.06
C HIS A 15 -35.04 47.64 109.71
N ALA A 16 -36.31 47.67 109.32
CA ALA A 16 -37.00 46.47 108.81
C ALA A 16 -36.87 46.26 107.29
N ARG A 17 -36.32 47.24 106.54
CA ARG A 17 -36.18 47.18 105.07
C ARG A 17 -34.80 46.77 104.56
N VAL A 18 -33.79 46.64 105.43
CA VAL A 18 -32.42 46.30 105.01
C VAL A 18 -32.16 44.79 105.00
N ALA A 19 -32.75 44.01 105.92
CA ALA A 19 -32.56 42.56 105.96
C ALA A 19 -33.26 41.80 104.81
N LEU A 20 -34.40 42.31 104.30
CA LEU A 20 -35.12 41.70 103.17
C LEU A 20 -34.49 42.04 101.80
N PHE A 21 -33.65 43.08 101.73
CA PHE A 21 -32.99 43.50 100.48
C PHE A 21 -31.77 42.63 100.16
N PHE A 22 -31.02 42.15 101.17
CA PHE A 22 -29.81 41.36 100.92
C PHE A 22 -30.09 39.91 100.52
N THR A 23 -31.21 39.30 100.95
CA THR A 23 -31.56 37.91 100.55
C THR A 23 -32.17 37.84 99.15
N GLN A 24 -32.84 38.89 98.66
CA GLN A 24 -33.31 38.97 97.27
C GLN A 24 -32.20 39.32 96.26
N PHE A 25 -31.12 40.00 96.68
CA PHE A 25 -30.02 40.36 95.77
C PHE A 25 -29.13 39.18 95.37
N VAL A 26 -28.98 38.16 96.24
CA VAL A 26 -28.16 36.97 95.96
C VAL A 26 -28.88 35.97 95.04
N TYR A 27 -30.21 35.86 95.12
CA TYR A 27 -30.99 35.03 94.19
C TYR A 27 -31.15 35.66 92.80
N LEU A 28 -31.20 36.99 92.71
CA LEU A 28 -31.29 37.69 91.41
C LEU A 28 -29.96 37.65 90.63
N SER A 29 -28.82 37.63 91.33
CA SER A 29 -27.49 37.59 90.70
C SER A 29 -27.11 36.22 90.12
N TYR A 30 -27.62 35.10 90.67
CA TYR A 30 -27.39 33.77 90.09
C TYR A 30 -28.24 33.51 88.83
N PHE A 31 -29.47 34.05 88.77
CA PHE A 31 -30.35 33.91 87.61
C PHE A 31 -29.95 34.82 86.43
N PHE A 32 -29.42 36.02 86.73
CA PHE A 32 -28.90 36.91 85.68
C PHE A 32 -27.61 36.38 85.06
N VAL A 33 -26.67 35.79 85.81
CA VAL A 33 -25.38 35.36 85.24
C VAL A 33 -25.52 34.11 84.35
N SER A 34 -26.47 33.21 84.61
CA SER A 34 -26.71 32.05 83.71
C SER A 34 -27.52 32.43 82.46
N SER A 35 -28.51 33.31 82.58
CA SER A 35 -29.33 33.74 81.43
C SER A 35 -28.62 34.77 80.53
N PHE A 36 -27.70 35.59 81.08
CA PHE A 36 -26.92 36.56 80.29
C PHE A 36 -25.75 35.90 79.55
N ARG A 37 -25.14 34.83 80.08
CA ARG A 37 -24.13 34.03 79.35
C ARG A 37 -24.73 33.25 78.17
N SER A 38 -25.95 32.72 78.31
CA SER A 38 -26.65 32.03 77.22
C SER A 38 -27.07 33.00 76.09
N THR A 39 -27.54 34.20 76.44
CA THR A 39 -28.04 35.17 75.45
C THR A 39 -26.90 35.92 74.74
N ILE A 40 -25.80 36.25 75.43
CA ILE A 40 -24.62 36.85 74.79
C ILE A 40 -23.88 35.85 73.92
N ARG A 41 -23.78 34.57 74.30
CA ARG A 41 -23.17 33.55 73.43
C ARG A 41 -23.99 33.34 72.15
N ARG A 42 -25.32 33.33 72.25
CA ARG A 42 -26.21 33.21 71.09
C ARG A 42 -26.23 34.47 70.23
N HIS A 43 -26.10 35.67 70.80
CA HIS A 43 -25.98 36.91 70.01
C HIS A 43 -24.58 37.12 69.42
N ILE A 44 -23.51 36.67 70.07
CA ILE A 44 -22.16 36.67 69.48
C ILE A 44 -22.07 35.59 68.39
N GLU A 45 -22.64 34.40 68.56
CA GLU A 45 -22.66 33.38 67.50
C GLU A 45 -23.53 33.80 66.30
N HIS A 46 -24.68 34.46 66.52
CA HIS A 46 -25.48 35.03 65.42
C HIS A 46 -24.83 36.28 64.81
N LEU A 47 -24.15 37.14 65.59
CA LEU A 47 -23.43 38.30 65.05
C LEU A 47 -22.16 37.85 64.31
N SER A 48 -21.43 36.86 64.80
CA SER A 48 -20.30 36.24 64.11
C SER A 48 -20.75 35.50 62.87
N PHE A 49 -21.89 34.79 62.89
CA PHE A 49 -22.44 34.14 61.70
C PHE A 49 -22.97 35.18 60.70
N VAL A 50 -23.60 36.27 61.14
CA VAL A 50 -24.01 37.36 60.25
C VAL A 50 -22.80 38.13 59.73
N VAL A 51 -21.76 38.39 60.52
CA VAL A 51 -20.53 39.06 60.05
C VAL A 51 -19.72 38.14 59.14
N VAL A 52 -19.73 36.83 59.35
CA VAL A 52 -19.10 35.86 58.45
C VAL A 52 -19.92 35.68 57.18
N VAL A 53 -21.25 35.58 57.24
CA VAL A 53 -22.12 35.45 56.06
C VAL A 53 -22.18 36.77 55.28
N PHE A 54 -22.23 37.92 55.94
CA PHE A 54 -22.16 39.24 55.32
C PHE A 54 -20.74 39.54 54.84
N GLY A 55 -19.72 39.02 55.52
CA GLY A 55 -18.33 39.06 55.10
C GLY A 55 -18.05 38.16 53.90
N ILE A 56 -18.65 36.97 53.83
CA ILE A 56 -18.63 36.05 52.67
C ILE A 56 -19.50 36.61 51.55
N ALA A 57 -20.62 37.28 51.83
CA ALA A 57 -21.45 37.93 50.82
C ALA A 57 -20.78 39.19 50.27
N LEU A 58 -20.13 39.99 51.12
CA LEU A 58 -19.24 41.07 50.68
C LEU A 58 -18.05 40.51 49.92
N LEU A 59 -17.39 39.45 50.40
CA LEU A 59 -16.35 38.78 49.63
C LEU A 59 -16.91 38.23 48.31
N ALA A 60 -18.10 37.66 48.25
CA ALA A 60 -18.68 37.11 47.02
C ALA A 60 -19.16 38.20 46.04
N VAL A 61 -19.47 39.40 46.53
CA VAL A 61 -19.81 40.58 45.70
C VAL A 61 -18.55 41.34 45.29
N PHE A 62 -17.54 41.42 46.16
CA PHE A 62 -16.30 42.16 45.95
C PHE A 62 -15.14 41.32 45.41
N LEU A 63 -15.09 39.99 45.55
CA LEU A 63 -14.09 39.14 44.89
C LEU A 63 -14.22 39.19 43.38
N PRO A 64 -15.44 39.08 42.79
CA PRO A 64 -15.60 39.32 41.37
C PRO A 64 -15.10 40.71 41.00
N GLN A 65 -15.44 41.77 41.78
CA GLN A 65 -15.03 43.16 41.49
C GLN A 65 -13.55 43.49 41.78
N LEU A 66 -12.87 42.73 42.63
CA LEU A 66 -11.43 42.84 42.91
C LEU A 66 -10.63 42.03 41.88
N TYR A 67 -11.17 40.92 41.37
CA TYR A 67 -10.64 40.25 40.17
C TYR A 67 -10.94 41.05 38.89
N ASP A 68 -12.09 41.70 38.77
CA ASP A 68 -12.46 42.57 37.62
C ASP A 68 -11.63 43.86 37.52
N ARG A 69 -10.87 44.21 38.58
CA ARG A 69 -9.93 45.34 38.55
C ARG A 69 -8.53 44.95 38.08
N GLN A 70 -8.26 43.66 37.95
CA GLN A 70 -7.44 43.16 36.85
C GLN A 70 -8.41 42.64 35.80
N LEU A 71 -9.09 43.56 35.11
CA LEU A 71 -9.13 43.42 33.66
C LEU A 71 -7.66 43.20 33.29
N ASP A 72 -7.28 41.93 33.07
CA ASP A 72 -6.38 41.63 31.96
C ASP A 72 -7.04 42.34 30.78
N ILE A 73 -6.74 43.64 30.63
CA ILE A 73 -6.63 44.21 29.31
C ILE A 73 -5.61 43.27 28.72
N ALA A 74 -6.08 42.29 27.94
CA ALA A 74 -5.22 41.42 27.18
C ALA A 74 -4.21 42.38 26.56
N GLU A 75 -2.95 42.26 27.00
CA GLU A 75 -1.92 43.15 26.50
C GLU A 75 -1.96 42.98 24.99
N ALA A 76 -2.20 44.09 24.29
CA ALA A 76 -2.36 44.03 22.86
C ALA A 76 -1.14 43.32 22.28
N GLY A 77 -1.35 42.42 21.33
CA GLY A 77 -0.24 41.72 20.68
C GLY A 77 0.83 42.72 20.22
N ASP A 78 2.09 42.31 20.15
CA ASP A 78 3.14 43.14 19.52
C ASP A 78 3.48 42.67 18.11
N GLY A 79 2.72 41.69 17.60
CA GLY A 79 2.92 41.08 16.29
C GLY A 79 4.06 40.07 16.25
N SER A 80 4.78 39.82 17.34
CA SER A 80 5.78 38.76 17.37
C SER A 80 5.13 37.37 17.47
N GLN A 81 5.85 36.32 17.10
CA GLN A 81 5.34 34.94 17.22
C GLN A 81 4.97 34.56 18.67
N GLY A 82 5.64 35.15 19.67
CA GLY A 82 5.36 34.89 21.09
C GLY A 82 4.16 35.67 21.64
N THR A 83 3.87 36.82 21.05
CA THR A 83 2.76 37.74 21.42
C THR A 83 2.09 38.28 20.15
N PRO A 84 1.40 37.40 19.39
CA PRO A 84 0.83 37.76 18.10
C PRO A 84 -0.35 38.70 18.24
N TRP A 85 -0.67 39.44 17.18
CA TRP A 85 -1.93 40.16 17.08
C TRP A 85 -3.10 39.19 17.08
N THR A 86 -4.20 39.50 17.76
CA THR A 86 -5.36 38.62 17.89
C THR A 86 -6.57 39.15 17.12
N VAL A 87 -7.32 38.25 16.48
CA VAL A 87 -8.55 38.57 15.74
C VAL A 87 -9.70 37.69 16.21
N CYS A 88 -10.76 38.31 16.75
CA CYS A 88 -11.93 37.58 17.25
C CYS A 88 -13.16 38.49 17.38
N ALA A 89 -14.35 37.95 17.69
CA ALA A 89 -15.57 38.77 17.71
C ALA A 89 -15.54 39.91 18.74
N VAL A 90 -14.99 39.69 19.94
CA VAL A 90 -14.92 40.68 21.03
C VAL A 90 -13.70 40.40 21.91
N GLY A 91 -12.97 41.45 22.30
CA GLY A 91 -11.91 41.37 23.31
C GLY A 91 -10.50 41.13 22.77
N CYS A 92 -10.34 40.99 21.46
CA CYS A 92 -9.06 40.87 20.77
C CYS A 92 -8.58 42.23 20.23
N ASP A 93 -7.34 42.27 19.73
CA ASP A 93 -6.74 43.45 19.11
C ASP A 93 -7.58 43.98 17.94
N PHE A 94 -8.10 43.04 17.15
CA PHE A 94 -8.94 43.33 16.00
C PHE A 94 -10.20 42.47 15.99
N THR A 95 -11.25 42.99 15.35
CA THR A 95 -12.51 42.24 15.17
C THR A 95 -12.64 41.56 13.82
N THR A 96 -11.81 41.95 12.85
CA THR A 96 -11.77 41.40 11.48
C THR A 96 -10.35 41.36 10.94
N LEU A 97 -10.06 40.45 10.01
CA LEU A 97 -8.77 40.41 9.32
C LEU A 97 -8.59 41.66 8.44
N THR A 98 -9.65 42.17 7.81
CA THR A 98 -9.58 43.46 7.08
C THR A 98 -9.10 44.59 7.98
N SER A 99 -9.64 44.69 9.21
CA SER A 99 -9.19 45.73 10.15
C SER A 99 -7.73 45.56 10.55
N ALA A 100 -7.29 44.33 10.86
CA ALA A 100 -5.89 44.03 11.19
C ALA A 100 -4.95 44.39 10.03
N PHE A 101 -5.28 43.98 8.80
CA PHE A 101 -4.47 44.31 7.63
C PHE A 101 -4.48 45.81 7.31
N SER A 102 -5.52 46.56 7.70
CA SER A 102 -5.58 48.01 7.47
C SER A 102 -4.88 48.84 8.54
N ASP A 103 -4.64 48.27 9.72
CA ASP A 103 -4.09 49.01 10.84
C ASP A 103 -2.62 49.39 10.61
N VAL A 104 -2.24 50.58 11.02
CA VAL A 104 -0.87 51.07 10.89
C VAL A 104 0.09 50.44 11.90
N THR A 105 -0.40 49.78 12.95
CA THR A 105 0.44 49.06 13.93
C THR A 105 0.90 47.71 13.41
N VAL A 106 0.09 47.05 12.57
CA VAL A 106 0.44 45.77 11.95
C VAL A 106 1.43 46.00 10.82
N GLN A 107 2.64 45.47 10.96
CA GLN A 107 3.77 45.65 10.05
C GLN A 107 4.13 44.36 9.31
N ALA A 108 4.93 44.49 8.25
CA ALA A 108 5.48 43.33 7.55
C ALA A 108 6.36 42.49 8.49
N GLY A 109 6.14 41.18 8.53
CA GLY A 109 6.79 40.26 9.48
C GLY A 109 5.91 39.84 10.65
N ASP A 110 4.77 40.50 10.86
CA ASP A 110 3.93 40.25 12.01
C ASP A 110 3.15 38.92 11.92
N TYR A 111 2.85 38.38 13.09
CA TYR A 111 2.00 37.21 13.32
C TYR A 111 0.62 37.66 13.79
N ILE A 112 -0.41 37.06 13.18
CA ILE A 112 -1.81 37.28 13.47
C ILE A 112 -2.46 35.93 13.80
N ASN A 113 -2.99 35.82 15.01
CA ASN A 113 -3.77 34.69 15.47
C ASN A 113 -5.28 34.96 15.30
N VAL A 114 -6.00 34.00 14.74
CA VAL A 114 -7.45 34.08 14.56
C VAL A 114 -8.13 33.07 15.49
N ASP A 115 -8.89 33.60 16.45
CA ASP A 115 -9.53 32.79 17.48
C ASP A 115 -10.86 32.20 17.00
N ALA A 116 -11.30 31.14 17.68
CA ALA A 116 -12.53 30.40 17.37
C ALA A 116 -13.80 31.26 17.31
N THR A 117 -13.82 32.39 18.02
CA THR A 117 -14.97 33.30 18.03
C THR A 117 -14.97 34.29 16.87
N TYR A 118 -13.98 34.25 15.98
CA TYR A 118 -13.94 35.05 14.75
C TYR A 118 -15.22 34.87 13.93
N ALA A 119 -15.84 36.00 13.58
CA ALA A 119 -17.11 36.04 12.86
C ALA A 119 -16.89 36.46 11.40
N SER A 120 -16.65 35.51 10.50
CA SER A 120 -16.42 35.80 9.07
C SER A 120 -17.55 36.58 8.39
N SER A 121 -18.77 36.54 8.93
CA SER A 121 -19.91 37.32 8.42
C SER A 121 -19.73 38.83 8.54
N THR A 122 -18.79 39.31 9.37
CA THR A 122 -18.46 40.73 9.50
C THR A 122 -17.24 41.15 8.67
N GLU A 123 -16.64 40.21 7.94
CA GLU A 123 -15.48 40.45 7.09
C GLU A 123 -15.85 41.19 5.80
N THR A 124 -14.89 41.91 5.22
CA THR A 124 -15.03 42.48 3.87
C THR A 124 -14.11 41.73 2.92
N PHE A 125 -14.67 41.14 1.86
CA PHE A 125 -13.91 40.45 0.82
C PHE A 125 -13.77 41.35 -0.44
N PRO A 126 -12.64 41.28 -1.18
CA PRO A 126 -11.49 40.38 -0.96
C PRO A 126 -10.70 40.74 0.31
N LEU A 127 -10.17 39.73 0.99
CA LEU A 127 -9.18 39.95 2.04
C LEU A 127 -7.87 40.39 1.40
N ASP A 128 -7.53 41.66 1.55
CA ASP A 128 -6.31 42.27 1.06
C ASP A 128 -5.38 42.58 2.25
N PHE A 129 -4.13 42.14 2.15
CA PHE A 129 -3.08 42.43 3.13
C PHE A 129 -2.64 43.90 3.09
N ASN A 130 -3.28 44.76 2.29
CA ASN A 130 -3.01 46.19 2.11
C ASN A 130 -1.55 46.46 1.76
N ASN A 131 -1.02 45.68 0.80
CA ASN A 131 0.38 45.68 0.36
C ASN A 131 1.42 45.25 1.42
N LYS A 132 1.00 44.75 2.59
CA LYS A 132 1.91 44.18 3.58
C LYS A 132 2.37 42.80 3.12
N GLN A 133 3.65 42.54 3.31
CA GLN A 133 4.31 41.28 2.96
C GLN A 133 4.80 40.60 4.22
N ASN A 134 5.16 39.32 4.12
CA ASN A 134 5.74 38.58 5.25
C ASN A 134 4.81 38.52 6.49
N ILE A 135 3.49 38.59 6.30
CA ILE A 135 2.52 38.43 7.38
C ILE A 135 2.22 36.95 7.55
N THR A 136 2.21 36.46 8.79
CA THR A 136 1.72 35.12 9.11
C THR A 136 0.33 35.22 9.73
N VAL A 137 -0.66 34.63 9.07
CA VAL A 137 -1.98 34.39 9.63
C VAL A 137 -2.06 32.93 10.08
N SER A 138 -2.37 32.68 11.34
CA SER A 138 -2.63 31.35 11.87
C SER A 138 -3.95 31.32 12.62
N CYS A 139 -4.82 30.36 12.32
CA CYS A 139 -6.00 30.14 13.16
C CYS A 139 -5.72 29.15 14.31
N GLN A 140 -4.49 28.63 14.43
CA GLN A 140 -4.09 27.67 15.47
C GLN A 140 -5.04 26.47 15.63
N SER A 141 -5.69 26.04 14.54
CA SER A 141 -6.76 25.02 14.58
C SER A 141 -7.90 25.34 15.56
N SER A 142 -8.17 26.62 15.81
CA SER A 142 -9.17 27.10 16.77
C SER A 142 -10.61 26.74 16.37
N GLY A 143 -10.84 26.37 15.10
CA GLY A 143 -12.15 26.19 14.50
C GLY A 143 -12.73 27.48 13.89
N ALA A 144 -11.96 28.57 13.87
CA ALA A 144 -12.32 29.77 13.13
C ALA A 144 -12.50 29.45 11.64
N ILE A 145 -13.65 29.86 11.08
CA ILE A 145 -13.97 29.71 9.67
C ILE A 145 -13.72 31.06 8.99
N VAL A 146 -12.87 31.10 7.97
CA VAL A 146 -12.66 32.27 7.11
C VAL A 146 -13.31 32.01 5.75
N GLY A 147 -14.14 32.95 5.31
CA GLY A 147 -14.86 32.87 4.03
C GLY A 147 -16.36 33.14 4.13
N THR A 148 -17.14 32.52 3.25
CA THR A 148 -18.60 32.67 3.20
C THR A 148 -19.30 31.32 3.13
N SER A 149 -20.53 31.26 3.61
CA SER A 149 -21.40 30.08 3.52
C SER A 149 -22.43 30.17 2.40
N THR A 150 -22.55 31.33 1.73
CA THR A 150 -23.50 31.57 0.64
C THR A 150 -22.86 32.47 -0.44
N ALA A 151 -23.37 32.39 -1.68
CA ALA A 151 -22.93 33.17 -2.85
C ALA A 151 -21.64 32.67 -3.55
N ALA A 152 -21.05 33.55 -4.38
CA ALA A 152 -19.83 33.27 -5.13
C ALA A 152 -18.62 33.13 -4.19
N GLN A 153 -17.60 32.40 -4.65
CA GLN A 153 -16.34 32.23 -3.95
C GLN A 153 -15.71 33.60 -3.63
N VAL A 154 -15.21 33.78 -2.42
CA VAL A 154 -14.55 35.02 -1.96
C VAL A 154 -13.04 34.89 -1.98
N ASP A 155 -12.33 35.97 -2.28
CA ASP A 155 -10.88 35.94 -2.46
C ASP A 155 -10.12 36.31 -1.18
N ILE A 156 -9.02 35.61 -0.94
CA ILE A 156 -7.93 36.00 -0.05
C ILE A 156 -6.71 36.28 -0.94
N GLN A 157 -6.31 37.55 -1.01
CA GLN A 157 -5.24 38.02 -1.88
C GLN A 157 -3.90 37.80 -1.16
N MET A 158 -3.24 36.69 -1.48
CA MET A 158 -1.95 36.33 -0.88
C MET A 158 -0.88 37.35 -1.29
N THR A 159 0.10 37.59 -0.40
CA THR A 159 1.24 38.46 -0.68
C THR A 159 2.56 37.73 -0.50
N SER A 160 3.65 38.28 -1.04
CA SER A 160 4.96 37.63 -0.97
C SER A 160 5.44 37.41 0.46
N SER A 161 6.07 36.26 0.68
CA SER A 161 6.54 35.76 1.98
C SER A 161 5.45 35.59 3.05
N SER A 162 4.17 35.76 2.71
CA SER A 162 3.08 35.57 3.67
C SER A 162 2.82 34.09 3.94
N ALA A 163 2.25 33.80 5.10
CA ALA A 163 1.79 32.47 5.44
C ALA A 163 0.32 32.52 5.89
N PHE A 164 -0.47 31.53 5.46
CA PHE A 164 -1.86 31.37 5.87
C PHE A 164 -2.09 29.94 6.31
N ASN A 165 -2.21 29.72 7.62
CA ASN A 165 -2.06 28.40 8.21
C ASN A 165 -3.15 28.02 9.21
N ASP A 166 -3.41 26.71 9.29
CA ASP A 166 -4.22 26.06 10.33
C ASP A 166 -5.65 26.62 10.47
N CYS A 167 -6.22 27.13 9.37
CA CYS A 167 -7.54 27.75 9.32
C CYS A 167 -8.59 26.84 8.67
N SER A 168 -9.85 26.99 9.10
CA SER A 168 -10.98 26.45 8.34
C SER A 168 -11.41 27.46 7.28
N LEU A 169 -11.56 27.01 6.04
CA LEU A 169 -11.82 27.84 4.87
C LEU A 169 -13.14 27.41 4.22
N SER A 170 -14.06 28.35 3.97
CA SER A 170 -15.37 28.05 3.37
C SER A 170 -15.66 28.94 2.17
N ASN A 171 -15.92 28.32 1.01
CA ASN A 171 -16.19 29.00 -0.25
C ASN A 171 -15.16 30.10 -0.58
N THR A 172 -13.87 29.79 -0.44
CA THR A 172 -12.76 30.74 -0.59
C THR A 172 -11.84 30.40 -1.76
N ARG A 173 -11.24 31.43 -2.35
CA ARG A 173 -10.11 31.34 -3.27
C ARG A 173 -8.88 31.97 -2.64
N LEU A 174 -7.81 31.22 -2.46
CA LEU A 174 -6.49 31.78 -2.17
C LEU A 174 -5.87 32.22 -3.49
N TYR A 175 -5.80 33.53 -3.72
CA TYR A 175 -5.42 34.12 -5.00
C TYR A 175 -3.99 34.68 -4.94
N PHE A 176 -3.11 34.14 -5.77
CA PHE A 176 -1.70 34.50 -5.85
C PHE A 176 -1.47 35.27 -7.15
N ASN A 177 -1.09 36.54 -7.05
CA ASN A 177 -0.79 37.38 -8.21
C ASN A 177 0.58 38.02 -8.08
N GLY A 178 1.57 37.46 -8.78
CA GLY A 178 2.97 37.91 -8.68
C GLY A 178 3.59 37.64 -7.31
N VAL A 179 3.08 36.62 -6.61
CA VAL A 179 3.47 36.29 -5.23
C VAL A 179 4.63 35.32 -5.23
N SER A 180 5.60 35.56 -4.35
CA SER A 180 6.76 34.68 -4.15
C SER A 180 6.94 34.30 -2.69
N SER A 181 7.46 33.10 -2.45
CA SER A 181 7.80 32.56 -1.12
C SER A 181 6.63 32.49 -0.13
N ALA A 182 5.39 32.50 -0.61
CA ALA A 182 4.22 32.38 0.24
C ALA A 182 3.94 30.92 0.60
N THR A 183 3.39 30.69 1.79
CA THR A 183 3.06 29.36 2.32
C THR A 183 1.58 29.26 2.67
N VAL A 184 0.94 28.18 2.25
CA VAL A 184 -0.42 27.82 2.69
C VAL A 184 -0.34 26.42 3.26
N SER A 185 -0.48 26.32 4.59
CA SER A 185 -0.28 25.03 5.27
C SER A 185 -1.32 24.69 6.32
N GLY A 186 -1.71 23.42 6.42
CA GLY A 186 -2.54 22.93 7.52
C GLY A 186 -4.00 23.39 7.48
N ASN A 187 -4.47 23.98 6.38
CA ASN A 187 -5.84 24.49 6.28
C ASN A 187 -6.85 23.37 5.96
N ILE A 188 -8.08 23.56 6.42
CA ILE A 188 -9.20 22.66 6.15
C ILE A 188 -10.21 23.41 5.29
N PHE A 189 -10.33 23.05 4.02
CA PHE A 189 -11.33 23.60 3.10
C PHE A 189 -12.64 22.81 3.23
N ALA A 190 -13.76 23.52 3.34
CA ALA A 190 -15.07 22.90 3.46
C ALA A 190 -15.51 22.27 2.13
N THR A 191 -15.62 20.94 2.12
CA THR A 191 -16.03 20.13 0.96
C THR A 191 -17.48 20.36 0.52
N SER A 192 -18.32 20.98 1.37
CA SER A 192 -19.66 21.42 1.00
C SER A 192 -19.68 22.65 0.09
N THR A 193 -18.53 23.27 -0.15
CA THR A 193 -18.37 24.48 -0.99
C THR A 193 -17.11 24.39 -1.85
N THR A 194 -16.92 25.35 -2.75
CA THR A 194 -15.72 25.41 -3.60
C THR A 194 -14.55 26.07 -2.86
N GLY A 195 -13.49 25.32 -2.58
CA GLY A 195 -12.20 25.84 -2.09
C GLY A 195 -11.12 25.78 -3.17
N THR A 196 -10.59 26.92 -3.60
CA THR A 196 -9.62 26.97 -4.72
C THR A 196 -8.31 27.62 -4.31
N ILE A 197 -7.20 27.08 -4.79
CA ILE A 197 -5.89 27.75 -4.75
C ILE A 197 -5.54 28.14 -6.18
N TYR A 198 -5.36 29.43 -6.43
CA TYR A 198 -5.23 29.97 -7.76
C TYR A 198 -3.99 30.86 -7.89
N PHE A 199 -3.07 30.48 -8.76
CA PHE A 199 -1.96 31.32 -9.20
C PHE A 199 -2.30 31.98 -10.53
N ALA A 200 -2.32 33.30 -10.55
CA ALA A 200 -2.50 34.07 -11.76
C ALA A 200 -1.34 33.88 -12.74
N SER A 201 -1.55 34.29 -14.00
CA SER A 201 -0.52 34.26 -15.05
C SER A 201 0.48 35.40 -14.93
N THR A 202 1.00 35.62 -13.73
CA THR A 202 2.01 36.60 -13.36
C THR A 202 3.16 35.90 -12.65
N ALA A 203 4.40 36.32 -12.91
CA ALA A 203 5.58 35.61 -12.42
C ALA A 203 5.62 35.58 -10.88
N GLY A 204 5.69 34.38 -10.32
CA GLY A 204 5.86 34.11 -8.90
C GLY A 204 6.87 32.99 -8.69
N SER A 205 7.50 32.92 -7.52
CA SER A 205 8.50 31.87 -7.26
C SER A 205 8.56 31.40 -5.81
N GLY A 206 8.84 30.12 -5.58
CA GLY A 206 9.17 29.58 -4.25
C GLY A 206 7.96 29.39 -3.33
N ASN A 207 6.73 29.38 -3.89
CA ASN A 207 5.52 29.19 -3.11
C ASN A 207 5.37 27.72 -2.67
N THR A 208 4.75 27.49 -1.52
CA THR A 208 4.50 26.16 -0.96
C THR A 208 3.04 26.00 -0.54
N ILE A 209 2.40 24.94 -1.01
CA ILE A 209 1.06 24.52 -0.62
C ILE A 209 1.17 23.14 0.04
N SER A 210 0.94 23.04 1.35
CA SER A 210 1.16 21.76 2.03
C SER A 210 0.19 21.40 3.15
N ASN A 211 -0.01 20.11 3.41
CA ASN A 211 -0.80 19.62 4.54
C ASN A 211 -2.23 20.20 4.62
N ASN A 212 -2.80 20.64 3.49
CA ASN A 212 -4.16 21.15 3.45
C ASN A 212 -5.12 20.01 3.11
N THR A 213 -6.36 20.08 3.60
CA THR A 213 -7.39 19.06 3.35
C THR A 213 -8.64 19.68 2.74
N GLY A 214 -9.35 18.92 1.90
CA GLY A 214 -10.62 19.33 1.29
C GLY A 214 -10.52 20.38 0.18
N ILE A 215 -9.32 20.61 -0.39
CA ILE A 215 -9.17 21.56 -1.52
C ILE A 215 -10.00 21.05 -2.70
N ASN A 216 -10.82 21.89 -3.32
CA ASN A 216 -11.61 21.48 -4.49
C ASN A 216 -10.77 21.44 -5.77
N ASN A 217 -9.90 22.43 -5.98
CA ASN A 217 -8.96 22.46 -7.12
C ASN A 217 -7.79 23.42 -6.91
N ILE A 218 -6.70 23.15 -7.62
CA ILE A 218 -5.52 24.02 -7.70
C ILE A 218 -5.26 24.39 -9.16
N VAL A 219 -5.13 25.68 -9.44
CA VAL A 219 -4.86 26.19 -10.79
C VAL A 219 -3.58 27.03 -10.74
N VAL A 220 -2.58 26.60 -11.50
CA VAL A 220 -1.26 27.24 -11.59
C VAL A 220 -1.11 27.86 -12.98
N GLY A 221 -1.35 29.16 -13.07
CA GLY A 221 -1.17 29.94 -14.29
C GLY A 221 0.30 30.09 -14.70
N SER A 222 0.50 30.83 -15.80
CA SER A 222 1.81 30.96 -16.45
C SER A 222 2.85 31.68 -15.61
N ASN A 223 4.12 31.30 -15.79
CA ASN A 223 5.34 31.90 -15.22
C ASN A 223 5.60 31.61 -13.73
N GLN A 224 4.93 30.63 -13.12
CA GLN A 224 5.28 30.17 -11.78
C GLN A 224 6.58 29.36 -11.79
N GLN A 225 7.40 29.53 -10.75
CA GLN A 225 8.69 28.87 -10.63
C GLN A 225 8.90 28.26 -9.23
N ASN A 226 9.57 27.12 -9.12
CA ASN A 226 9.93 26.52 -7.82
C ASN A 226 8.70 26.35 -6.89
N LEU A 227 7.59 25.84 -7.44
CA LEU A 227 6.35 25.62 -6.69
C LEU A 227 6.34 24.20 -6.12
N THR A 228 6.05 24.09 -4.81
CA THR A 228 5.83 22.79 -4.15
C THR A 228 4.38 22.64 -3.73
N ILE A 229 3.74 21.56 -4.15
CA ILE A 229 2.39 21.13 -3.74
C ILE A 229 2.56 19.76 -3.06
N ALA A 230 2.53 19.73 -1.74
CA ALA A 230 2.96 18.56 -0.97
C ALA A 230 1.96 18.12 0.12
N SER A 231 1.70 16.82 0.25
CA SER A 231 0.94 16.28 1.40
C SER A 231 -0.46 16.87 1.55
N ASN A 232 -1.13 17.23 0.45
CA ASN A 232 -2.49 17.75 0.50
C ASN A 232 -3.52 16.65 0.20
N THR A 233 -4.72 16.78 0.77
CA THR A 233 -5.91 16.06 0.31
C THR A 233 -6.75 17.02 -0.54
N ILE A 234 -6.88 16.69 -1.82
CA ILE A 234 -7.60 17.48 -2.82
C ILE A 234 -8.82 16.65 -3.27
N GLU A 235 -10.01 17.14 -2.97
CA GLU A 235 -11.27 16.45 -3.22
C GLU A 235 -12.19 17.31 -4.08
N ARG A 236 -12.26 16.98 -5.36
CA ARG A 236 -13.05 17.72 -6.33
C ARG A 236 -14.51 17.26 -6.29
N TYR A 237 -15.34 17.98 -5.54
CA TYR A 237 -16.79 17.75 -5.44
C TYR A 237 -17.61 18.71 -6.33
N HIS A 238 -17.15 19.94 -6.51
CA HIS A 238 -17.92 21.00 -7.15
C HIS A 238 -17.33 21.36 -8.52
N PRO A 239 -18.14 21.35 -9.59
CA PRO A 239 -17.67 21.73 -10.92
C PRO A 239 -17.24 23.19 -10.94
N VAL A 240 -16.13 23.45 -11.64
CA VAL A 240 -15.60 24.78 -11.98
C VAL A 240 -15.28 24.81 -13.48
N ALA A 241 -14.89 25.96 -14.00
CA ALA A 241 -14.61 26.12 -15.43
C ALA A 241 -13.49 25.21 -15.92
N GLU A 242 -12.46 24.97 -15.10
CA GLU A 242 -11.37 24.06 -15.38
C GLU A 242 -11.82 22.59 -15.25
N ALA A 243 -11.58 21.82 -16.32
CA ALA A 243 -11.86 20.38 -16.38
C ALA A 243 -10.74 19.53 -15.74
N HIS A 244 -10.00 20.10 -14.80
CA HIS A 244 -8.87 19.48 -14.13
C HIS A 244 -8.92 19.73 -12.61
N VAL A 245 -8.40 18.79 -11.81
CA VAL A 245 -8.33 18.97 -10.35
C VAL A 245 -7.10 19.80 -9.98
N LEU A 246 -5.95 19.49 -10.57
CA LEU A 246 -4.70 20.24 -10.46
C LEU A 246 -4.18 20.54 -11.87
N ALA A 247 -4.09 21.81 -12.22
CA ALA A 247 -3.56 22.25 -13.51
C ALA A 247 -2.33 23.14 -13.35
N VAL A 248 -1.30 22.89 -14.16
CA VAL A 248 -0.09 23.70 -14.26
C VAL A 248 0.19 24.03 -15.71
N THR A 249 0.45 25.29 -16.01
CA THR A 249 0.66 25.76 -17.39
C THR A 249 1.83 26.73 -17.44
N ASN A 250 2.74 26.55 -18.40
CA ASN A 250 3.87 27.46 -18.67
C ASN A 250 4.71 27.79 -17.42
N ALA A 251 5.13 26.77 -16.67
CA ALA A 251 5.83 26.94 -15.40
C ALA A 251 7.26 26.38 -15.44
N GLN A 252 8.01 26.52 -14.34
CA GLN A 252 9.37 25.97 -14.22
C GLN A 252 9.57 25.35 -12.84
N THR A 253 10.19 24.16 -12.77
CA THR A 253 10.52 23.48 -11.52
C THR A 253 9.30 23.32 -10.59
N ILE A 254 8.51 22.29 -10.85
CA ILE A 254 7.25 22.03 -10.14
C ILE A 254 7.31 20.67 -9.46
N SER A 255 7.01 20.64 -8.17
CA SER A 255 6.97 19.41 -7.37
C SER A 255 5.56 19.17 -6.85
N ILE A 256 4.94 18.07 -7.27
CA ILE A 256 3.63 17.59 -6.81
C ILE A 256 3.88 16.27 -6.09
N VAL A 257 3.93 16.31 -4.75
CA VAL A 257 4.45 15.18 -3.97
C VAL A 257 3.55 14.76 -2.81
N SER A 258 3.37 13.45 -2.61
CA SER A 258 2.64 12.90 -1.45
C SER A 258 1.19 13.39 -1.30
N ASN A 259 0.51 13.77 -2.38
CA ASN A 259 -0.88 14.24 -2.31
C ASN A 259 -1.88 13.07 -2.50
N THR A 260 -3.06 13.19 -1.89
CA THR A 260 -4.23 12.35 -2.18
C THR A 260 -5.22 13.17 -2.98
N ILE A 261 -5.51 12.77 -4.22
CA ILE A 261 -6.33 13.55 -5.15
C ILE A 261 -7.47 12.69 -5.69
N HIS A 262 -8.69 13.02 -5.27
CA HIS A 262 -9.91 12.32 -5.67
C HIS A 262 -10.81 13.23 -6.50
N SER A 263 -11.30 12.71 -7.63
CA SER A 263 -12.36 13.37 -8.41
C SER A 263 -13.71 12.70 -8.16
N TYR A 264 -14.65 13.46 -7.61
CA TYR A 264 -16.07 13.10 -7.50
C TYR A 264 -16.93 13.82 -8.55
N ASP A 265 -16.30 14.56 -9.46
CA ASP A 265 -16.94 15.38 -10.49
C ASP A 265 -16.73 14.75 -11.88
N SER A 266 -17.83 14.36 -12.53
CA SER A 266 -17.80 13.74 -13.85
C SER A 266 -17.38 14.69 -14.98
N SER A 267 -17.19 15.99 -14.73
CA SER A 267 -16.68 16.92 -15.74
C SER A 267 -15.15 16.92 -15.87
N VAL A 268 -14.44 16.32 -14.91
CA VAL A 268 -12.98 16.25 -14.89
C VAL A 268 -12.47 15.32 -15.99
N GLN A 269 -11.59 15.84 -16.86
CA GLN A 269 -10.90 15.10 -17.91
C GLN A 269 -9.56 14.53 -17.44
N HIS A 270 -8.83 15.31 -16.64
CA HIS A 270 -7.53 14.93 -16.09
C HIS A 270 -7.48 15.29 -14.61
N VAL A 271 -6.95 14.42 -13.77
CA VAL A 271 -6.79 14.75 -12.35
C VAL A 271 -5.62 15.72 -12.18
N ILE A 272 -4.46 15.39 -12.77
CA ILE A 272 -3.30 16.25 -12.84
C ILE A 272 -3.04 16.60 -14.30
N THR A 273 -2.80 17.87 -14.60
CA THR A 273 -2.32 18.31 -15.91
C THR A 273 -1.15 19.25 -15.74
N VAL A 274 -0.06 18.96 -16.46
CA VAL A 274 1.09 19.84 -16.58
C VAL A 274 1.35 20.11 -18.05
N SER A 275 1.51 21.39 -18.42
CA SER A 275 1.68 21.79 -19.81
C SER A 275 2.80 22.82 -19.96
N SER A 276 3.62 22.65 -20.99
CA SER A 276 4.69 23.58 -21.39
C SER A 276 5.59 23.98 -20.21
N THR A 277 5.95 23.00 -19.38
CA THR A 277 6.73 23.18 -18.15
C THR A 277 8.14 22.61 -18.34
N ASN A 278 9.15 23.21 -17.69
CA ASN A 278 10.54 22.79 -17.93
C ASN A 278 10.95 21.53 -17.16
N ASP A 279 10.64 21.48 -15.86
CA ASP A 279 11.06 20.40 -14.97
C ASP A 279 9.94 20.11 -13.97
N VAL A 280 9.50 18.86 -13.94
CA VAL A 280 8.33 18.42 -13.17
C VAL A 280 8.63 17.12 -12.44
N LEU A 281 8.37 17.10 -11.14
CA LEU A 281 8.34 15.91 -10.30
C LEU A 281 6.90 15.65 -9.84
N ILE A 282 6.35 14.48 -10.18
CA ILE A 282 5.09 13.97 -9.67
C ILE A 282 5.38 12.68 -8.94
N GLU A 283 5.44 12.73 -7.61
CA GLU A 283 5.91 11.60 -6.81
C GLU A 283 5.01 11.26 -5.61
N ASN A 284 4.83 9.96 -5.36
CA ASN A 284 4.14 9.45 -4.17
C ASN A 284 2.68 9.94 -4.02
N ASN A 285 2.01 10.29 -5.12
CA ASN A 285 0.61 10.72 -5.07
C ASN A 285 -0.34 9.53 -5.22
N THR A 286 -1.50 9.62 -4.57
CA THR A 286 -2.66 8.78 -4.88
C THR A 286 -3.63 9.58 -5.74
N VAL A 287 -3.94 9.08 -6.94
CA VAL A 287 -4.78 9.75 -7.94
C VAL A 287 -5.94 8.83 -8.29
N GLN A 288 -7.17 9.28 -8.05
CA GLN A 288 -8.36 8.46 -8.26
C GLN A 288 -9.50 9.22 -8.94
N TYR A 289 -10.13 8.56 -9.92
CA TYR A 289 -11.47 8.90 -10.37
C TYR A 289 -12.49 8.14 -9.55
N THR A 290 -13.13 8.79 -8.58
CA THR A 290 -14.22 8.18 -7.80
C THR A 290 -15.52 8.17 -8.61
N VAL A 291 -15.71 9.15 -9.48
CA VAL A 291 -16.80 9.18 -10.47
C VAL A 291 -16.18 9.21 -11.86
N ALA A 292 -16.69 8.36 -12.75
CA ALA A 292 -16.22 8.31 -14.13
C ALA A 292 -16.49 9.64 -14.86
N PRO A 293 -15.53 10.13 -15.68
CA PRO A 293 -15.76 11.28 -16.54
C PRO A 293 -16.95 11.06 -17.49
N SER A 294 -17.72 12.11 -17.76
CA SER A 294 -18.89 12.11 -18.64
C SER A 294 -18.54 12.34 -20.12
N MET A 295 -17.33 12.82 -20.42
CA MET A 295 -16.89 13.17 -21.77
C MET A 295 -16.20 12.00 -22.50
N GLN A 296 -16.41 11.92 -23.82
CA GLN A 296 -15.83 10.89 -24.71
C GLN A 296 -14.55 11.37 -25.41
N LEU A 297 -13.58 11.86 -24.65
CA LEU A 297 -12.26 12.21 -25.18
C LEU A 297 -11.18 11.31 -24.55
N VAL A 298 -10.00 11.31 -25.17
CA VAL A 298 -8.82 10.68 -24.59
C VAL A 298 -8.44 11.44 -23.32
N ASN A 299 -8.36 10.74 -22.20
CA ASN A 299 -8.16 11.32 -20.87
C ASN A 299 -6.99 10.63 -20.14
N GLY A 300 -5.90 11.32 -19.82
CA GLY A 300 -4.94 10.88 -18.80
C GLY A 300 -5.39 11.19 -17.37
N ALA A 301 -5.16 10.32 -16.39
CA ALA A 301 -5.25 10.68 -14.97
C ALA A 301 -4.16 11.72 -14.64
N ILE A 302 -2.95 11.48 -15.12
CA ILE A 302 -1.84 12.44 -15.16
C ILE A 302 -1.55 12.75 -16.63
N ALA A 303 -1.75 13.99 -17.06
CA ALA A 303 -1.50 14.41 -18.43
C ALA A 303 -0.34 15.42 -18.52
N ILE A 304 0.62 15.14 -19.38
CA ILE A 304 1.88 15.87 -19.54
C ILE A 304 1.98 16.34 -20.99
N TYR A 305 1.85 17.64 -21.21
CA TYR A 305 1.86 18.26 -22.54
C TYR A 305 3.11 19.10 -22.71
N ASP A 306 3.91 18.85 -23.76
CA ASP A 306 5.07 19.69 -24.14
C ASP A 306 6.02 20.01 -22.96
N THR A 307 6.16 19.09 -22.00
CA THR A 307 6.98 19.29 -20.79
C THR A 307 8.37 18.70 -20.99
N VAL A 308 9.42 19.52 -20.87
CA VAL A 308 10.78 19.16 -21.31
C VAL A 308 11.38 18.00 -20.48
N SER A 309 11.29 18.07 -19.16
CA SER A 309 11.77 17.04 -18.23
C SER A 309 10.67 16.70 -17.24
N THR A 310 10.29 15.42 -17.17
CA THR A 310 9.30 14.96 -16.19
C THR A 310 9.72 13.65 -15.53
N THR A 311 9.58 13.58 -14.21
CA THR A 311 9.64 12.32 -13.45
C THR A 311 8.29 12.05 -12.80
N VAL A 312 7.70 10.91 -13.11
CA VAL A 312 6.47 10.38 -12.49
C VAL A 312 6.83 9.10 -11.75
N GLN A 313 6.84 9.12 -10.41
CA GLN A 313 7.24 7.95 -9.64
C GLN A 313 6.50 7.67 -8.35
N TYR A 314 6.40 6.40 -7.94
CA TYR A 314 5.74 6.00 -6.70
C TYR A 314 4.26 6.40 -6.62
N ASN A 315 3.60 6.73 -7.73
CA ASN A 315 2.19 7.12 -7.70
C ASN A 315 1.27 5.90 -7.80
N THR A 316 0.20 5.90 -7.02
CA THR A 316 -0.92 4.96 -7.15
C THR A 316 -2.02 5.64 -7.95
N ILE A 317 -2.36 5.08 -9.11
CA ILE A 317 -3.29 5.66 -10.09
C ILE A 317 -4.47 4.71 -10.31
N LEU A 318 -5.65 5.14 -9.88
CA LEU A 318 -6.88 4.36 -9.96
C LEU A 318 -7.79 4.98 -11.04
N LEU A 319 -7.84 4.31 -12.20
CA LEU A 319 -8.79 4.66 -13.25
C LEU A 319 -10.22 4.25 -12.84
N PRO A 320 -11.28 4.84 -13.42
CA PRO A 320 -12.64 4.56 -12.97
C PRO A 320 -13.06 3.10 -13.22
N GLU A 321 -13.72 2.50 -12.23
CA GLU A 321 -14.12 1.09 -12.19
C GLU A 321 -15.34 0.75 -13.08
N GLN A 322 -16.10 1.73 -13.56
CA GLN A 322 -17.43 1.49 -14.14
C GLN A 322 -17.42 0.74 -15.48
N GLU A 323 -17.32 -0.59 -15.47
CA GLU A 323 -17.39 -1.47 -16.64
C GLU A 323 -18.66 -1.20 -17.49
N GLY A 324 -18.52 -1.07 -18.81
CA GLY A 324 -19.66 -0.95 -19.74
C GLY A 324 -20.08 0.47 -20.11
N HIS A 325 -19.38 1.51 -19.62
CA HIS A 325 -19.53 2.88 -20.15
C HIS A 325 -18.88 3.01 -21.55
N ALA A 326 -19.46 3.86 -22.39
CA ALA A 326 -19.17 3.89 -23.83
C ALA A 326 -17.74 4.37 -24.15
N TYR A 327 -16.92 3.51 -24.78
CA TYR A 327 -15.67 3.83 -25.52
C TYR A 327 -14.84 5.01 -24.98
N GLN A 328 -14.44 4.98 -23.69
CA GLN A 328 -13.56 6.02 -23.12
C GLN A 328 -12.11 5.57 -23.14
N PHE A 329 -11.26 6.31 -23.86
CA PHE A 329 -9.81 6.13 -23.79
C PHE A 329 -9.31 6.81 -22.52
N MET A 330 -8.80 6.01 -21.56
CA MET A 330 -8.24 6.55 -20.32
C MET A 330 -6.85 6.00 -20.05
N TYR A 331 -5.91 6.86 -19.71
CA TYR A 331 -4.53 6.46 -19.43
C TYR A 331 -4.13 6.83 -18.01
N GLY A 332 -3.33 5.99 -17.34
CA GLY A 332 -2.74 6.36 -16.06
C GLY A 332 -1.85 7.60 -16.21
N VAL A 333 -0.93 7.53 -17.15
CA VAL A 333 -0.05 8.64 -17.55
C VAL A 333 -0.17 8.86 -19.05
N GLU A 334 -0.48 10.09 -19.45
CA GLU A 334 -0.54 10.52 -20.85
C GLU A 334 0.57 11.54 -21.10
N ILE A 335 1.41 11.28 -22.08
CA ILE A 335 2.53 12.13 -22.50
C ILE A 335 2.26 12.57 -23.93
N VAL A 336 2.21 13.87 -24.15
CA VAL A 336 1.88 14.46 -25.45
C VAL A 336 2.91 15.50 -25.84
N GLN A 337 3.48 15.34 -27.03
CA GLN A 337 4.24 16.37 -27.73
C GLN A 337 3.39 16.96 -28.84
N ASP A 338 2.87 18.18 -28.70
CA ASP A 338 1.93 18.75 -29.68
C ASP A 338 2.49 19.97 -30.41
N LEU A 339 3.04 20.93 -29.66
CA LEU A 339 3.32 22.28 -30.18
C LEU A 339 4.81 22.59 -30.38
N VAL A 340 5.72 21.88 -29.69
CA VAL A 340 7.13 22.30 -29.60
C VAL A 340 8.07 21.26 -30.21
N ALA A 341 8.93 21.73 -31.13
CA ALA A 341 10.09 20.97 -31.62
C ALA A 341 11.19 20.95 -30.54
N SER A 342 10.96 20.23 -29.46
CA SER A 342 11.89 20.04 -28.34
C SER A 342 12.13 18.55 -28.10
N THR A 343 13.18 18.25 -27.32
CA THR A 343 13.35 16.93 -26.74
C THR A 343 12.52 16.87 -25.46
N LEU A 344 11.61 15.91 -25.37
CA LEU A 344 10.91 15.56 -24.13
C LEU A 344 11.61 14.36 -23.51
N THR A 345 12.06 14.50 -22.27
CA THR A 345 12.62 13.41 -21.47
C THR A 345 11.69 13.11 -20.32
N THR A 346 11.07 11.92 -20.35
CA THR A 346 10.13 11.50 -19.32
C THR A 346 10.56 10.18 -18.69
N THR A 347 10.59 10.14 -17.36
CA THR A 347 10.79 8.93 -16.58
C THR A 347 9.50 8.59 -15.84
N VAL A 348 8.95 7.40 -16.09
CA VAL A 348 7.78 6.85 -15.39
C VAL A 348 8.23 5.58 -14.69
N ARG A 349 8.41 5.61 -13.36
CA ARG A 349 8.93 4.46 -12.60
C ARG A 349 8.22 4.18 -11.29
N HIS A 350 8.14 2.92 -10.88
CA HIS A 350 7.50 2.55 -9.60
C HIS A 350 6.06 3.09 -9.45
N ASN A 351 5.28 3.18 -10.53
CA ASN A 351 3.87 3.55 -10.42
C ASN A 351 3.00 2.29 -10.45
N THR A 352 1.86 2.32 -9.75
CA THR A 352 0.82 1.29 -9.85
C THR A 352 -0.39 1.89 -10.53
N VAL A 353 -0.80 1.33 -11.67
CA VAL A 353 -1.98 1.77 -12.42
C VAL A 353 -3.02 0.65 -12.46
N TRP A 354 -4.20 0.91 -11.91
CA TRP A 354 -5.34 0.00 -11.97
C TRP A 354 -6.25 0.39 -13.14
N LEU A 355 -6.47 -0.58 -14.03
CA LEU A 355 -7.26 -0.47 -15.26
C LEU A 355 -8.50 -1.35 -15.11
N TYR A 356 -9.64 -0.92 -15.67
CA TYR A 356 -10.91 -1.66 -15.55
C TYR A 356 -11.62 -1.88 -16.89
N GLN A 357 -11.11 -1.33 -18.00
CA GLN A 357 -11.77 -1.39 -19.30
C GLN A 357 -10.82 -1.53 -20.50
N MET A 358 -11.39 -1.91 -21.65
CA MET A 358 -10.65 -2.27 -22.86
C MET A 358 -9.83 -1.14 -23.50
N TYR A 359 -10.24 0.10 -23.31
CA TYR A 359 -9.55 1.29 -23.83
C TYR A 359 -8.74 2.02 -22.75
N HIS A 360 -8.61 1.40 -21.58
CA HIS A 360 -7.71 1.91 -20.57
C HIS A 360 -6.26 1.51 -20.90
N GLY A 361 -5.30 2.33 -20.50
CA GLY A 361 -3.89 1.97 -20.56
C GLY A 361 -3.08 2.53 -19.42
N GLY A 362 -1.90 1.94 -19.19
CA GLY A 362 -0.96 2.39 -18.19
C GLY A 362 -0.34 3.73 -18.57
N ILE A 363 0.44 3.71 -19.64
CA ILE A 363 1.11 4.88 -20.21
C ILE A 363 0.68 5.03 -21.67
N ALA A 364 0.31 6.24 -22.06
CA ALA A 364 0.18 6.62 -23.46
C ALA A 364 1.21 7.68 -23.81
N LEU A 365 1.85 7.50 -24.96
CA LEU A 365 2.73 8.48 -25.56
C LEU A 365 2.19 8.89 -26.92
N ARG A 366 2.08 10.19 -27.16
CA ARG A 366 1.59 10.76 -28.41
C ARG A 366 2.50 11.89 -28.90
N ASP A 367 2.79 11.93 -30.20
CA ASP A 367 3.22 13.16 -30.86
C ASP A 367 2.12 13.73 -31.76
N GLY A 368 2.21 15.03 -32.00
CA GLY A 368 1.39 15.80 -32.88
C GLY A 368 2.17 16.19 -34.14
N SER A 369 1.80 17.31 -34.74
CA SER A 369 2.36 17.72 -36.04
C SER A 369 3.79 18.27 -35.99
N ALA A 370 4.31 18.64 -34.81
CA ALA A 370 5.67 19.15 -34.65
C ALA A 370 6.71 18.02 -34.74
N VAL A 371 7.87 18.28 -35.35
CA VAL A 371 9.00 17.33 -35.36
C VAL A 371 9.76 17.47 -34.05
N GLY A 372 9.79 16.40 -33.25
CA GLY A 372 10.44 16.41 -31.94
C GLY A 372 11.22 15.13 -31.64
N SER A 373 11.77 15.06 -30.43
CA SER A 373 12.37 13.84 -29.89
C SER A 373 11.71 13.50 -28.56
N VAL A 374 11.39 12.22 -28.35
CA VAL A 374 10.87 11.73 -27.08
C VAL A 374 11.77 10.62 -26.54
N ASP A 375 12.30 10.82 -25.35
CA ASP A 375 13.02 9.83 -24.57
C ASP A 375 12.17 9.39 -23.37
N LEU A 376 11.61 8.19 -23.43
CA LEU A 376 10.78 7.62 -22.38
C LEU A 376 11.52 6.47 -21.67
N THR A 377 11.69 6.59 -20.36
CA THR A 377 12.05 5.47 -19.49
C THR A 377 10.83 5.04 -18.70
N ALA A 378 10.33 3.82 -18.96
CA ALA A 378 9.23 3.20 -18.24
C ALA A 378 9.74 1.95 -17.52
N GLN A 379 9.96 1.99 -16.21
CA GLN A 379 10.53 0.86 -15.47
C GLN A 379 9.86 0.61 -14.13
N TYR A 380 9.78 -0.63 -13.66
CA TYR A 380 9.26 -0.94 -12.33
C TYR A 380 7.80 -0.50 -12.09
N ASN A 381 6.97 -0.33 -13.11
CA ASN A 381 5.55 -0.01 -12.96
C ASN A 381 4.69 -1.26 -12.96
N ILE A 382 3.56 -1.24 -12.24
CA ILE A 382 2.49 -2.24 -12.36
C ILE A 382 1.37 -1.68 -13.22
N PHE A 383 1.00 -2.41 -14.26
CA PHE A 383 -0.23 -2.23 -15.01
C PHE A 383 -1.14 -3.42 -14.71
N TYR A 384 -2.16 -3.17 -13.89
CA TYR A 384 -3.04 -4.19 -13.35
C TYR A 384 -4.45 -4.01 -13.93
N ASN A 385 -4.92 -4.96 -14.72
CA ASN A 385 -6.32 -5.00 -15.09
C ASN A 385 -7.13 -5.65 -13.96
N ALA A 386 -7.84 -4.80 -13.22
CA ALA A 386 -8.71 -5.09 -12.10
C ALA A 386 -10.15 -5.45 -12.55
N SER A 387 -10.42 -5.57 -13.85
CA SER A 387 -11.75 -5.95 -14.36
C SER A 387 -12.16 -7.33 -13.85
N SER A 388 -13.39 -7.41 -13.35
CA SER A 388 -13.98 -8.66 -12.86
C SER A 388 -14.61 -9.50 -13.98
N THR A 389 -14.90 -8.88 -15.13
CA THR A 389 -15.61 -9.52 -16.24
C THR A 389 -14.73 -9.92 -17.41
N ASN A 390 -13.53 -9.32 -17.56
CA ASN A 390 -12.66 -9.59 -18.70
C ASN A 390 -11.21 -9.85 -18.26
N SER A 391 -10.73 -11.06 -18.54
CA SER A 391 -9.42 -11.53 -18.11
C SER A 391 -8.23 -10.95 -18.88
N SER A 392 -8.45 -10.20 -19.96
CA SER A 392 -7.37 -9.51 -20.70
C SER A 392 -7.90 -8.29 -21.44
N LEU A 393 -7.55 -7.08 -21.00
CA LEU A 393 -8.01 -5.80 -21.58
C LEU A 393 -6.92 -4.72 -21.50
N GLY A 394 -7.06 -3.66 -22.28
CA GLY A 394 -6.24 -2.46 -22.18
C GLY A 394 -4.79 -2.64 -22.62
N TYR A 395 -3.98 -1.62 -22.36
CA TYR A 395 -2.59 -1.54 -22.81
C TYR A 395 -1.66 -1.22 -21.66
N GLY A 396 -0.46 -1.82 -21.63
CA GLY A 396 0.58 -1.40 -20.69
C GLY A 396 1.13 -0.04 -21.10
N LEU A 397 1.81 -0.04 -22.25
CA LEU A 397 2.25 1.16 -22.96
C LEU A 397 1.55 1.23 -24.32
N LYS A 398 1.02 2.41 -24.66
CA LYS A 398 0.46 2.70 -25.98
C LYS A 398 1.20 3.86 -26.64
N ILE A 399 1.58 3.71 -27.89
CA ILE A 399 2.36 4.72 -28.63
C ILE A 399 1.60 5.16 -29.88
N TYR A 400 1.42 6.46 -29.99
CA TYR A 400 0.85 7.19 -31.11
C TYR A 400 1.93 8.13 -31.68
N LYS A 401 2.68 7.64 -32.66
CA LYS A 401 3.65 8.42 -33.42
C LYS A 401 3.04 8.93 -34.73
N ASP A 402 2.20 9.95 -34.63
CA ASP A 402 1.54 10.61 -35.76
C ASP A 402 2.56 11.29 -36.71
N ASN A 403 3.78 11.61 -36.25
CA ASN A 403 4.83 12.22 -37.08
C ASN A 403 6.02 11.29 -37.35
N ALA A 404 6.14 10.86 -38.61
CA ALA A 404 7.23 9.97 -39.05
C ALA A 404 8.65 10.55 -38.83
N SER A 405 8.80 11.88 -38.76
CA SER A 405 10.11 12.54 -38.59
C SER A 405 10.54 12.66 -37.13
N SER A 406 9.65 12.42 -36.17
CA SER A 406 10.00 12.46 -34.75
C SER A 406 10.87 11.25 -34.37
N THR A 407 11.80 11.44 -33.45
CA THR A 407 12.67 10.37 -32.94
C THR A 407 12.22 9.91 -31.56
N TYR A 408 12.10 8.59 -31.38
CA TYR A 408 11.64 8.00 -30.14
C TYR A 408 12.72 7.06 -29.58
N SER A 409 12.98 7.19 -28.30
CA SER A 409 13.77 6.24 -27.50
C SER A 409 12.89 5.71 -26.39
N LEU A 410 12.84 4.39 -26.25
CA LEU A 410 12.08 3.72 -25.21
C LEU A 410 12.98 2.75 -24.45
N ASN A 411 13.08 2.96 -23.15
CA ASN A 411 13.62 1.98 -22.21
C ASN A 411 12.47 1.44 -21.35
N ASN A 412 12.00 0.23 -21.67
CA ASN A 412 10.84 -0.39 -21.06
C ASN A 412 11.20 -1.78 -20.52
N ASP A 413 11.46 -1.92 -19.22
CA ASP A 413 11.80 -3.19 -18.59
C ASP A 413 11.38 -3.23 -17.12
N TYR A 414 11.38 -4.41 -16.50
CA TYR A 414 10.96 -4.60 -15.10
C TYR A 414 9.55 -4.09 -14.79
N ASN A 415 8.65 -3.98 -15.77
CA ASN A 415 7.24 -3.65 -15.52
C ASN A 415 6.41 -4.93 -15.36
N GLY A 416 5.36 -4.85 -14.55
CA GLY A 416 4.35 -5.89 -14.42
C GLY A 416 3.13 -5.63 -15.28
N TYR A 417 2.73 -6.64 -16.05
CA TYR A 417 1.60 -6.59 -16.99
C TYR A 417 0.62 -7.71 -16.68
N TYR A 418 -0.24 -7.49 -15.69
CA TYR A 418 -1.22 -8.51 -15.29
C TYR A 418 -2.53 -8.32 -16.04
N THR A 419 -3.00 -9.39 -16.68
CA THR A 419 -4.29 -9.41 -17.41
C THR A 419 -4.44 -8.27 -18.44
N ILE A 420 -3.33 -7.89 -19.10
CA ILE A 420 -3.28 -6.84 -20.13
C ILE A 420 -3.33 -7.44 -21.54
N SER A 421 -4.04 -6.79 -22.48
CA SER A 421 -4.18 -7.29 -23.86
C SER A 421 -2.89 -7.14 -24.68
N SER A 422 -2.22 -6.00 -24.55
CA SER A 422 -0.90 -5.77 -25.11
C SER A 422 0.00 -5.02 -24.14
N ARG A 423 1.19 -5.55 -23.91
CA ARG A 423 2.20 -4.92 -23.04
C ARG A 423 2.71 -3.61 -23.65
N VAL A 424 2.93 -3.63 -24.96
CA VAL A 424 3.31 -2.48 -25.77
C VAL A 424 2.50 -2.56 -27.05
N TYR A 425 1.70 -1.52 -27.31
CA TYR A 425 0.97 -1.38 -28.56
C TYR A 425 1.47 -0.15 -29.29
N ASP A 426 1.99 -0.36 -30.49
CA ASP A 426 2.37 0.68 -31.43
C ASP A 426 1.27 0.81 -32.48
N ASP A 427 0.65 1.99 -32.58
CA ASP A 427 -0.42 2.23 -33.54
C ASP A 427 0.12 2.58 -34.95
N ASN A 428 1.44 2.71 -35.12
CA ASN A 428 2.04 3.01 -36.41
C ASN A 428 2.61 1.79 -37.12
N ILE A 429 2.39 1.77 -38.43
CA ILE A 429 2.71 0.62 -39.27
C ILE A 429 3.92 0.91 -40.20
N ASP A 430 4.32 2.18 -40.36
CA ASP A 430 5.25 2.61 -41.40
C ASP A 430 6.43 3.48 -40.89
N ASP A 431 7.12 3.07 -39.82
CA ASP A 431 8.38 3.70 -39.41
C ASP A 431 9.47 2.71 -38.93
N THR A 432 10.61 3.24 -38.49
CA THR A 432 11.78 2.45 -38.04
C THR A 432 11.87 2.29 -36.52
N PHE A 433 10.90 2.81 -35.77
CA PHE A 433 10.86 2.69 -34.32
C PHE A 433 10.14 1.40 -33.95
N PHE A 434 10.78 0.57 -33.13
CA PHE A 434 10.23 -0.72 -32.72
C PHE A 434 10.21 -0.78 -31.19
N PRO A 435 9.13 -0.31 -30.55
CA PRO A 435 9.04 -0.34 -29.10
C PRO A 435 8.97 -1.80 -28.65
N SER A 436 9.73 -2.13 -27.62
CA SER A 436 9.83 -3.49 -27.11
C SER A 436 9.62 -3.54 -25.60
N VAL A 437 9.39 -4.75 -25.09
CA VAL A 437 9.36 -5.05 -23.67
C VAL A 437 10.65 -5.77 -23.33
N GLY A 438 11.35 -5.29 -22.30
CA GLY A 438 12.56 -5.92 -21.80
C GLY A 438 12.31 -7.31 -21.20
N THR A 439 13.38 -8.07 -21.05
CA THR A 439 13.33 -9.49 -20.68
C THR A 439 12.96 -9.74 -19.22
N HIS A 440 12.99 -8.72 -18.37
CA HIS A 440 12.69 -8.83 -16.94
C HIS A 440 11.26 -8.41 -16.59
N ALA A 441 10.45 -8.06 -17.59
CA ALA A 441 9.03 -7.78 -17.40
C ALA A 441 8.25 -9.03 -16.90
N ARG A 442 7.27 -8.78 -16.03
CA ARG A 442 6.42 -9.80 -15.41
C ARG A 442 5.01 -9.77 -15.99
N ALA A 443 4.32 -10.91 -15.95
CA ALA A 443 2.91 -11.02 -16.35
C ALA A 443 2.08 -11.92 -15.42
N ASP A 444 2.73 -12.51 -14.42
CA ASP A 444 2.12 -13.15 -13.28
C ASP A 444 1.37 -12.15 -12.39
N ASN A 445 0.46 -12.65 -11.56
CA ASN A 445 -0.34 -11.85 -10.65
C ASN A 445 0.57 -11.08 -9.67
N PRO A 446 0.41 -9.75 -9.52
CA PRO A 446 1.14 -8.99 -8.51
C PRO A 446 0.77 -9.38 -7.09
N TYR A 447 -0.38 -10.01 -6.86
CA TYR A 447 -0.91 -10.35 -5.53
C TYR A 447 -1.01 -9.13 -4.62
N PHE A 448 -1.97 -8.26 -4.94
CA PHE A 448 -2.41 -7.20 -4.04
C PHE A 448 -3.11 -7.77 -2.80
N LYS A 449 -3.19 -7.00 -1.70
CA LYS A 449 -3.82 -7.40 -0.43
C LYS A 449 -5.35 -7.41 -0.43
N VAL A 450 -5.96 -7.63 -1.60
CA VAL A 450 -7.43 -7.57 -1.81
C VAL A 450 -8.21 -8.74 -1.18
N ASP A 451 -7.50 -9.78 -0.73
CA ASP A 451 -8.12 -10.97 -0.14
C ASP A 451 -8.28 -10.87 1.39
N ASP A 452 -7.72 -9.81 2.02
CA ASP A 452 -7.94 -9.53 3.44
C ASP A 452 -9.26 -8.76 3.69
N ALA A 453 -9.54 -8.41 4.95
CA ALA A 453 -10.79 -7.72 5.31
C ALA A 453 -10.71 -6.18 5.13
N SER A 454 -9.53 -5.63 4.89
CA SER A 454 -9.24 -4.20 4.87
C SER A 454 -9.17 -3.67 3.44
N LEU A 455 -10.02 -2.69 3.13
CA LEU A 455 -9.97 -2.03 1.81
C LEU A 455 -8.88 -0.94 1.73
N THR A 456 -8.25 -0.58 2.85
CA THR A 456 -7.30 0.56 2.90
C THR A 456 -5.92 0.25 2.33
N ASN A 457 -5.59 -1.03 2.19
CA ASN A 457 -4.32 -1.56 1.72
C ASN A 457 -4.50 -2.39 0.43
N ASP A 458 -5.66 -2.32 -0.23
CA ASP A 458 -5.93 -3.06 -1.48
C ASP A 458 -4.91 -2.77 -2.58
N THR A 459 -4.25 -1.61 -2.57
CA THR A 459 -3.20 -1.27 -3.54
C THR A 459 -1.79 -1.67 -3.11
N GLU A 460 -1.63 -2.23 -1.91
CA GLU A 460 -0.37 -2.76 -1.41
C GLU A 460 -0.18 -4.22 -1.86
N LEU A 461 1.08 -4.63 -2.03
CA LEU A 461 1.42 -6.00 -2.40
C LEU A 461 1.44 -6.90 -1.16
N ALA A 462 0.94 -8.12 -1.30
CA ALA A 462 1.05 -9.16 -0.29
C ALA A 462 2.54 -9.47 0.00
N PRO A 463 2.91 -9.87 1.23
CA PRO A 463 4.31 -10.04 1.63
C PRO A 463 5.10 -11.08 0.79
N TYR A 464 4.42 -12.05 0.19
CA TYR A 464 5.01 -13.08 -0.67
C TYR A 464 5.14 -12.67 -2.14
N SER A 465 4.62 -11.50 -2.52
CA SER A 465 4.59 -11.07 -3.93
C SER A 465 5.98 -11.09 -4.55
N LEU A 466 6.09 -11.68 -5.73
CA LEU A 466 7.34 -11.71 -6.50
C LEU A 466 7.68 -10.37 -7.17
N TYR A 467 6.81 -9.38 -7.03
CA TYR A 467 7.04 -8.00 -7.46
C TYR A 467 7.87 -7.22 -6.44
N LEU A 468 7.97 -7.72 -5.20
CA LEU A 468 8.90 -7.22 -4.20
C LEU A 468 10.31 -7.78 -4.43
N ASP A 469 11.31 -6.93 -4.24
CA ASP A 469 12.75 -7.21 -4.41
C ASP A 469 13.08 -7.91 -5.73
N VAL A 470 12.52 -7.49 -6.88
CA VAL A 470 12.53 -8.22 -8.17
C VAL A 470 13.94 -8.58 -8.70
N ASN A 471 14.95 -7.81 -8.31
CA ASN A 471 16.37 -8.01 -8.60
C ASN A 471 17.24 -8.05 -7.32
N GLY A 472 16.60 -8.26 -6.16
CA GLY A 472 17.23 -8.30 -4.84
C GLY A 472 17.15 -7.00 -4.04
N ASN A 473 16.74 -5.88 -4.65
CA ASN A 473 16.62 -4.60 -3.95
C ASN A 473 15.59 -3.60 -4.52
N GLU A 474 15.09 -3.79 -5.74
CA GLU A 474 14.08 -2.91 -6.35
C GLU A 474 12.70 -3.58 -6.38
N ASP A 475 11.66 -2.82 -6.11
CA ASP A 475 10.26 -3.27 -6.17
C ASP A 475 9.60 -2.82 -7.47
N ILE A 476 8.65 -3.61 -8.00
CA ILE A 476 7.76 -3.19 -9.08
C ILE A 476 6.47 -2.66 -8.45
N GLY A 477 6.09 -1.43 -8.81
CA GLY A 477 4.88 -0.74 -8.32
C GLY A 477 5.19 0.40 -7.36
N SER A 478 4.13 1.10 -6.93
CA SER A 478 4.20 2.21 -5.98
C SER A 478 4.43 1.79 -4.54
N TYR A 479 3.97 0.59 -4.18
CA TYR A 479 4.23 0.01 -2.87
C TYR A 479 5.65 -0.57 -2.82
N SER A 480 6.40 -0.22 -1.77
CA SER A 480 7.76 -0.72 -1.55
C SER A 480 7.89 -1.31 -0.16
N ALA A 481 8.40 -2.53 -0.10
CA ALA A 481 8.65 -3.29 1.12
C ALA A 481 9.59 -4.45 0.81
N ALA A 482 10.37 -4.90 1.80
CA ALA A 482 11.10 -6.15 1.66
C ALA A 482 10.13 -7.33 1.53
N ARG A 483 10.39 -8.23 0.57
CA ARG A 483 9.64 -9.47 0.45
C ARG A 483 9.87 -10.33 1.69
N GLY A 484 8.80 -10.91 2.22
CA GLY A 484 8.89 -11.90 3.28
C GLY A 484 9.63 -13.16 2.82
N THR A 485 9.97 -14.02 3.79
CA THR A 485 10.57 -15.34 3.55
C THR A 485 9.90 -16.45 4.35
N SER A 486 8.93 -16.13 5.21
CA SER A 486 8.17 -17.09 6.01
C SER A 486 6.71 -16.72 5.95
N PHE A 487 5.89 -17.64 5.46
CA PHE A 487 4.48 -17.44 5.21
C PHE A 487 3.66 -18.56 5.85
N THR A 488 2.40 -18.26 6.18
CA THR A 488 1.47 -19.20 6.81
C THR A 488 0.26 -19.41 5.92
N ILE A 489 -0.11 -20.68 5.71
CA ILE A 489 -1.33 -21.08 5.02
C ILE A 489 -2.28 -21.74 6.03
N ASP A 490 -3.50 -21.24 6.14
CA ASP A 490 -4.57 -21.83 6.95
C ASP A 490 -5.84 -21.95 6.11
N ASP A 491 -6.28 -23.18 5.82
CA ASP A 491 -7.46 -23.46 4.97
C ASP A 491 -8.78 -22.94 5.56
N THR A 492 -8.80 -22.65 6.85
CA THR A 492 -9.94 -22.05 7.57
C THR A 492 -9.67 -20.65 8.11
N GLY A 493 -8.46 -20.13 7.87
CA GLY A 493 -8.01 -18.83 8.33
C GLY A 493 -8.68 -17.68 7.60
N THR A 494 -8.62 -16.50 8.22
CA THR A 494 -8.92 -15.23 7.54
C THR A 494 -7.60 -14.59 7.17
N ILE A 495 -7.41 -14.24 5.89
CA ILE A 495 -6.20 -13.59 5.43
C ILE A 495 -6.08 -12.24 6.12
N ASP A 496 -4.94 -12.02 6.78
CA ASP A 496 -4.59 -10.78 7.47
C ASP A 496 -3.11 -10.40 7.28
N TYR A 497 -2.33 -11.25 6.59
CA TYR A 497 -0.90 -11.10 6.34
C TYR A 497 -0.04 -10.91 7.61
N ALA A 498 -0.58 -11.28 8.77
CA ALA A 498 0.06 -11.22 10.08
C ALA A 498 0.12 -12.61 10.73
N THR A 499 -0.96 -13.37 10.63
CA THR A 499 -1.11 -14.75 11.13
C THR A 499 -1.49 -15.73 10.03
N CYS A 500 -2.14 -15.27 8.96
CA CYS A 500 -2.52 -16.06 7.80
C CYS A 500 -2.27 -15.26 6.51
N ASP A 501 -1.38 -15.78 5.65
CA ASP A 501 -1.02 -15.15 4.37
C ASP A 501 -1.88 -15.67 3.21
N ALA A 502 -2.33 -16.93 3.28
CA ALA A 502 -3.15 -17.54 2.25
C ALA A 502 -4.00 -18.68 2.81
N THR A 503 -5.03 -19.09 2.06
CA THR A 503 -5.93 -20.19 2.43
C THR A 503 -5.77 -21.44 1.55
N SER A 504 -4.86 -21.40 0.56
CA SER A 504 -4.66 -22.49 -0.40
C SER A 504 -3.19 -22.70 -0.74
N THR A 505 -2.77 -23.96 -0.86
CA THR A 505 -1.42 -24.36 -1.30
C THR A 505 -1.10 -23.99 -2.74
N SER A 506 -2.10 -23.63 -3.56
CA SER A 506 -1.87 -23.15 -4.93
C SER A 506 -1.00 -21.89 -4.99
N ILE A 507 -0.99 -21.08 -3.92
CA ILE A 507 -0.18 -19.87 -3.89
C ILE A 507 1.32 -20.18 -3.98
N ILE A 508 1.76 -21.27 -3.36
CA ILE A 508 3.18 -21.67 -3.30
C ILE A 508 3.73 -21.83 -4.72
N ALA A 509 2.99 -22.53 -5.58
CA ALA A 509 3.40 -22.75 -6.97
C ALA A 509 3.51 -21.45 -7.78
N ASN A 510 2.73 -20.43 -7.42
CA ASN A 510 2.67 -19.18 -8.15
C ASN A 510 3.71 -18.16 -7.69
N VAL A 511 4.16 -18.23 -6.43
CA VAL A 511 4.99 -17.18 -5.81
C VAL A 511 6.26 -17.69 -5.12
N ALA A 512 6.57 -18.99 -5.22
CA ALA A 512 7.79 -19.56 -4.63
C ALA A 512 9.05 -18.82 -5.12
N ALA A 513 9.90 -18.49 -4.15
CA ALA A 513 11.27 -18.05 -4.34
C ALA A 513 12.21 -18.87 -3.48
N ASP A 514 13.49 -18.93 -3.85
CA ASP A 514 14.50 -19.61 -3.04
C ASP A 514 14.64 -18.95 -1.65
N GLY A 515 14.77 -19.77 -0.61
CA GLY A 515 14.83 -19.37 0.80
C GLY A 515 13.46 -19.27 1.49
N ASP A 516 12.36 -19.49 0.76
CA ASP A 516 11.01 -19.43 1.33
C ASP A 516 10.73 -20.57 2.33
N THR A 517 9.97 -20.23 3.39
CA THR A 517 9.38 -21.17 4.33
C THR A 517 7.86 -21.01 4.32
N TRP A 518 7.14 -22.09 4.01
CA TRP A 518 5.68 -22.14 4.04
C TRP A 518 5.21 -23.05 5.17
N ASN A 519 4.50 -22.47 6.13
CA ASN A 519 3.93 -23.17 7.27
C ASN A 519 2.44 -23.45 7.01
N LEU A 520 2.06 -24.72 6.98
CA LEU A 520 0.68 -25.14 6.78
C LEU A 520 0.05 -25.44 8.15
N ALA A 521 -1.05 -24.76 8.47
CA ALA A 521 -1.83 -25.04 9.67
C ALA A 521 -2.48 -26.44 9.63
N ALA A 522 -3.12 -26.84 10.72
CA ALA A 522 -3.94 -28.04 10.74
C ALA A 522 -5.12 -27.85 9.76
N GLY A 523 -5.30 -28.78 8.82
CA GLY A 523 -6.21 -28.58 7.70
C GLY A 523 -6.02 -29.62 6.59
N THR A 524 -6.86 -29.55 5.56
CA THR A 524 -6.75 -30.40 4.36
C THR A 524 -6.50 -29.55 3.13
N TYR A 525 -5.35 -29.75 2.50
CA TYR A 525 -4.89 -28.95 1.37
C TYR A 525 -4.79 -29.77 0.09
N SER A 526 -4.91 -29.07 -1.03
CA SER A 526 -4.69 -29.65 -2.36
C SER A 526 -3.22 -29.99 -2.61
N GLN A 527 -2.97 -30.77 -3.67
CA GLN A 527 -1.64 -31.12 -4.15
C GLN A 527 -0.69 -29.92 -4.23
N ILE A 528 0.58 -30.17 -3.88
CA ILE A 528 1.67 -29.20 -4.06
C ILE A 528 2.44 -29.59 -5.32
N THR A 529 2.48 -28.69 -6.31
CA THR A 529 3.22 -28.87 -7.56
C THR A 529 4.17 -27.71 -7.74
N LEU A 530 5.47 -27.96 -7.76
CA LEU A 530 6.49 -26.94 -7.98
C LEU A 530 7.38 -27.30 -9.16
N ALA A 531 7.79 -26.27 -9.91
CA ALA A 531 8.73 -26.38 -11.01
C ALA A 531 9.76 -25.25 -10.93
N MET A 532 10.94 -25.48 -11.48
CA MET A 532 11.98 -24.46 -11.56
C MET A 532 11.48 -23.21 -12.30
N SER A 533 11.83 -22.04 -11.76
CA SER A 533 11.58 -20.73 -12.36
C SER A 533 12.84 -19.87 -12.31
N SER A 534 12.79 -18.64 -12.84
CA SER A 534 13.91 -17.70 -12.74
C SER A 534 14.22 -17.27 -11.30
N ARG A 535 13.27 -17.42 -10.37
CA ARG A 535 13.42 -17.04 -8.94
C ARG A 535 13.45 -18.22 -7.98
N PHE A 536 13.26 -19.43 -8.50
CA PHE A 536 13.12 -20.63 -7.68
C PHE A 536 13.86 -21.79 -8.34
N THR A 537 14.95 -22.21 -7.71
CA THR A 537 15.80 -23.33 -8.14
C THR A 537 15.58 -24.58 -7.31
N GLY A 538 14.93 -24.46 -6.15
CA GLY A 538 14.51 -25.59 -5.32
C GLY A 538 14.76 -25.42 -3.83
N ASP A 539 15.34 -24.30 -3.37
CA ASP A 539 15.58 -24.05 -1.96
C ASP A 539 14.30 -23.54 -1.29
N ILE A 540 13.49 -24.44 -0.74
CA ILE A 540 12.22 -24.11 -0.08
C ILE A 540 11.95 -25.08 1.06
N THR A 541 11.34 -24.58 2.13
CA THR A 541 10.82 -25.41 3.22
C THR A 541 9.29 -25.35 3.23
N ILE A 542 8.63 -26.50 3.22
CA ILE A 542 7.19 -26.63 3.41
C ILE A 542 6.94 -27.52 4.64
N SER A 543 6.38 -26.94 5.70
CA SER A 543 6.20 -27.63 6.99
C SER A 543 4.74 -27.58 7.42
N GLY A 544 4.16 -28.73 7.76
CA GLY A 544 2.83 -28.81 8.36
C GLY A 544 2.84 -28.80 9.89
N ALA A 545 1.64 -28.83 10.48
CA ALA A 545 1.36 -28.97 11.92
C ALA A 545 1.29 -30.45 12.38
N GLY A 546 2.07 -31.33 11.75
CA GLY A 546 2.12 -32.77 12.02
C GLY A 546 1.01 -33.55 11.32
N SER A 547 0.48 -34.58 11.97
CA SER A 547 -0.56 -35.45 11.39
C SER A 547 -1.91 -34.77 11.15
N SER A 548 -2.07 -33.53 11.63
CA SER A 548 -3.26 -32.71 11.44
C SER A 548 -3.25 -31.88 10.14
N THR A 549 -2.11 -31.79 9.46
CA THR A 549 -1.98 -31.19 8.13
C THR A 549 -2.00 -32.29 7.09
N ILE A 550 -3.04 -32.34 6.25
CA ILE A 550 -3.24 -33.39 5.26
C ILE A 550 -3.07 -32.79 3.86
N ILE A 551 -2.20 -33.35 3.05
CA ILE A 551 -2.13 -33.05 1.61
C ILE A 551 -2.87 -34.15 0.87
N GLN A 552 -3.94 -33.78 0.17
CA GLN A 552 -4.80 -34.71 -0.54
C GLN A 552 -5.19 -34.13 -1.90
N PRO A 553 -4.81 -34.76 -3.02
CA PRO A 553 -5.20 -34.29 -4.34
C PRO A 553 -6.72 -34.52 -4.57
N ASN A 554 -7.35 -33.60 -5.30
CA ASN A 554 -8.78 -33.69 -5.64
C ASN A 554 -9.08 -34.71 -6.77
N THR A 555 -8.02 -35.17 -7.45
CA THR A 555 -8.04 -36.17 -8.53
C THR A 555 -6.86 -37.12 -8.35
N GLN A 556 -6.80 -38.23 -9.10
CA GLN A 556 -5.63 -39.11 -9.09
C GLN A 556 -4.37 -38.34 -9.55
N ALA A 557 -3.47 -38.05 -8.60
CA ALA A 557 -2.20 -37.37 -8.82
C ALA A 557 -1.23 -37.66 -7.66
N SER A 558 0.03 -37.26 -7.81
CA SER A 558 0.97 -37.19 -6.67
C SER A 558 0.48 -36.15 -5.66
N THR A 559 0.70 -36.37 -4.36
CA THR A 559 0.42 -35.35 -3.33
C THR A 559 1.40 -34.19 -3.38
N VAL A 560 2.66 -34.49 -3.71
CA VAL A 560 3.75 -33.54 -3.91
C VAL A 560 4.46 -33.89 -5.21
N GLN A 561 4.64 -32.91 -6.08
CA GLN A 561 5.35 -33.07 -7.35
C GLN A 561 6.37 -31.96 -7.54
N PHE A 562 7.63 -32.33 -7.76
CA PHE A 562 8.73 -31.42 -8.04
C PHE A 562 9.33 -31.73 -9.41
N THR A 563 9.43 -30.72 -10.26
CA THR A 563 9.93 -30.86 -11.64
C THR A 563 11.22 -30.05 -11.82
N ASN A 564 12.33 -30.73 -12.09
CA ASN A 564 13.67 -30.13 -12.26
C ASN A 564 14.14 -29.34 -11.03
N LEU A 565 13.82 -29.78 -9.82
CA LEU A 565 14.19 -29.12 -8.56
C LEU A 565 15.09 -30.01 -7.71
N SER A 566 15.98 -29.40 -6.94
CA SER A 566 16.77 -30.06 -5.91
C SER A 566 16.86 -29.19 -4.67
N GLY A 567 16.76 -29.77 -3.47
CA GLY A 567 16.93 -29.05 -2.20
C GLY A 567 15.65 -28.75 -1.42
N ALA A 568 14.48 -29.03 -1.99
CA ALA A 568 13.20 -28.78 -1.32
C ALA A 568 13.02 -29.69 -0.08
N THR A 569 12.61 -29.09 1.04
CA THR A 569 12.28 -29.80 2.28
C THR A 569 10.78 -29.82 2.50
N VAL A 570 10.19 -31.01 2.60
CA VAL A 570 8.76 -31.20 2.93
C VAL A 570 8.66 -32.04 4.19
N GLN A 571 8.02 -31.52 5.24
CA GLN A 571 8.02 -32.16 6.56
C GLN A 571 6.73 -31.94 7.36
N ASN A 572 6.54 -32.74 8.41
CA ASN A 572 5.47 -32.59 9.40
C ASN A 572 4.04 -32.53 8.81
N MET A 573 3.73 -33.40 7.85
CA MET A 573 2.40 -33.48 7.24
C MET A 573 2.06 -34.92 6.87
N LEU A 574 0.78 -35.20 6.70
CA LEU A 574 0.26 -36.47 6.23
C LEU A 574 -0.07 -36.39 4.73
N LEU A 575 0.60 -37.20 3.92
CA LEU A 575 0.32 -37.31 2.48
C LEU A 575 -0.71 -38.43 2.27
N GLN A 576 -1.86 -38.13 1.65
CA GLN A 576 -2.93 -39.10 1.43
C GLN A 576 -3.39 -39.13 -0.02
N GLN A 577 -3.90 -40.29 -0.45
CA GLN A 577 -4.50 -40.48 -1.78
C GLN A 577 -3.58 -40.09 -2.94
N ALA A 578 -2.26 -40.13 -2.73
CA ALA A 578 -1.31 -40.10 -3.82
C ALA A 578 -1.60 -41.30 -4.74
N SER A 579 -1.85 -41.03 -6.02
CA SER A 579 -2.05 -42.06 -7.03
C SER A 579 -0.83 -42.12 -7.92
N THR A 580 -0.12 -43.24 -7.88
CA THR A 580 0.97 -43.59 -8.79
C THR A 580 0.41 -44.21 -10.07
N THR A 581 -0.48 -43.53 -10.79
CA THR A 581 -0.77 -43.92 -12.18
C THR A 581 0.35 -43.48 -13.13
N ALA A 582 1.61 -43.74 -12.77
CA ALA A 582 2.59 -44.07 -13.79
C ALA A 582 2.22 -45.49 -14.25
N SER A 583 1.42 -45.58 -15.31
CA SER A 583 1.00 -46.86 -15.89
C SER A 583 2.13 -47.57 -16.61
N PHE A 584 3.35 -47.03 -16.55
CA PHE A 584 4.53 -47.71 -17.04
C PHE A 584 5.84 -47.36 -16.32
N TYR A 585 6.71 -48.37 -16.16
CA TYR A 585 8.13 -48.22 -15.83
C TYR A 585 8.93 -48.21 -17.14
N THR A 586 9.84 -47.26 -17.32
CA THR A 586 10.73 -47.24 -18.49
C THR A 586 12.14 -47.68 -18.14
N LEU A 587 12.73 -48.54 -18.96
CA LEU A 587 14.15 -48.87 -18.90
C LEU A 587 14.76 -48.87 -20.31
N ASP A 588 15.89 -48.21 -20.45
CA ASP A 588 16.64 -48.20 -21.69
C ASP A 588 17.37 -49.54 -21.88
N GLY A 589 17.64 -49.93 -23.14
CA GLY A 589 18.48 -51.08 -23.41
C GLY A 589 19.87 -50.91 -22.79
N LEU A 590 20.33 -51.91 -22.05
CA LEU A 590 21.59 -51.88 -21.31
C LEU A 590 22.72 -52.52 -22.13
N VAL A 591 23.81 -51.77 -22.30
CA VAL A 591 25.06 -52.23 -22.93
C VAL A 591 26.21 -51.90 -21.99
N PHE A 592 27.07 -52.89 -21.73
CA PHE A 592 28.23 -52.74 -20.85
C PHE A 592 29.51 -53.16 -21.55
N ASP A 593 30.60 -52.44 -21.26
CA ASP A 593 31.96 -52.82 -21.63
C ASP A 593 32.68 -53.40 -20.41
N TYR A 594 33.21 -54.61 -20.52
CA TYR A 594 34.02 -55.22 -19.46
C TYR A 594 35.19 -56.03 -20.03
N ASN A 595 36.38 -55.81 -19.46
CA ASN A 595 37.63 -56.48 -19.84
C ASN A 595 37.95 -56.45 -21.34
N GLY A 596 37.57 -55.36 -22.02
CA GLY A 596 37.81 -55.15 -23.46
C GLY A 596 36.74 -55.76 -24.39
N ASN A 597 35.68 -56.37 -23.84
CA ASN A 597 34.54 -56.87 -24.60
C ASN A 597 33.30 -56.00 -24.37
N THR A 598 32.47 -55.84 -25.41
CA THR A 598 31.18 -55.16 -25.34
C THR A 598 30.06 -56.20 -25.29
N TYR A 599 29.19 -56.14 -24.28
CA TYR A 599 28.12 -57.12 -24.06
C TYR A 599 26.83 -56.71 -24.77
N ASN A 600 26.86 -56.72 -26.11
CA ASN A 600 25.75 -56.34 -26.98
C ASN A 600 25.49 -57.27 -28.17
N GLU A 601 26.17 -58.42 -28.28
CA GLU A 601 26.21 -59.29 -29.46
C GLU A 601 24.95 -60.18 -29.59
N THR A 602 23.78 -59.55 -29.67
CA THR A 602 22.48 -60.25 -29.67
C THR A 602 22.04 -60.69 -31.07
N VAL A 603 22.56 -60.09 -32.15
CA VAL A 603 22.34 -60.60 -33.52
C VAL A 603 22.83 -62.04 -33.67
N ASP A 604 23.96 -62.36 -33.03
CA ASP A 604 24.60 -63.67 -33.11
C ASP A 604 23.83 -64.77 -32.36
N ILE A 605 22.78 -64.42 -31.61
CA ILE A 605 21.83 -65.38 -31.03
C ILE A 605 20.41 -65.22 -31.60
N GLY A 606 20.28 -64.53 -32.74
CA GLY A 606 19.06 -64.51 -33.55
C GLY A 606 18.14 -63.31 -33.33
N TYR A 607 18.57 -62.27 -32.61
CA TYR A 607 17.79 -61.03 -32.46
C TYR A 607 17.94 -60.11 -33.68
N PRO A 608 16.96 -59.20 -33.94
CA PRO A 608 16.96 -58.35 -35.14
C PRO A 608 18.10 -57.32 -35.21
N ALA A 609 18.72 -56.98 -34.08
CA ALA A 609 19.82 -56.02 -33.96
C ALA A 609 20.63 -56.32 -32.68
N ASP A 610 21.81 -55.71 -32.55
CA ASP A 610 22.64 -55.79 -31.35
C ASP A 610 22.13 -54.84 -30.25
N GLY A 611 22.52 -55.13 -29.00
CA GLY A 611 22.19 -54.30 -27.84
C GLY A 611 20.87 -54.64 -27.13
N TYR A 612 20.22 -55.76 -27.44
CA TYR A 612 19.11 -56.23 -26.60
C TYR A 612 19.64 -56.66 -25.23
N THR A 613 18.92 -56.28 -24.18
CA THR A 613 19.13 -56.85 -22.83
C THR A 613 18.17 -58.01 -22.62
N LEU A 614 18.69 -59.16 -22.22
CA LEU A 614 17.87 -60.34 -21.96
C LEU A 614 17.32 -60.28 -20.54
N PHE A 615 16.02 -60.43 -20.38
CA PHE A 615 15.36 -60.48 -19.09
C PHE A 615 15.10 -61.92 -18.72
N ILE A 616 15.76 -62.40 -17.66
CA ILE A 616 15.75 -63.81 -17.27
C ILE A 616 14.58 -64.07 -16.32
N ASP A 617 13.49 -64.59 -16.86
CA ASP A 617 12.29 -64.92 -16.09
C ASP A 617 12.29 -66.37 -15.54
N THR A 618 13.18 -67.22 -16.04
CA THR A 618 13.25 -68.67 -15.78
C THR A 618 14.68 -69.21 -16.00
N ASP A 619 14.84 -70.49 -16.31
CA ASP A 619 16.12 -71.20 -16.47
C ASP A 619 16.78 -70.96 -17.86
N CYS A 620 16.96 -69.69 -18.25
CA CYS A 620 17.63 -69.25 -19.50
C CYS A 620 17.20 -69.98 -20.80
N THR A 621 15.98 -70.54 -20.85
CA THR A 621 15.43 -71.21 -22.03
C THR A 621 14.87 -70.21 -23.03
N ASP A 622 15.13 -70.38 -24.33
CA ASP A 622 14.57 -69.47 -25.34
C ASP A 622 13.09 -69.79 -25.63
N PRO A 623 12.26 -68.76 -25.91
CA PRO A 623 12.62 -67.34 -26.02
C PRO A 623 12.62 -66.60 -24.67
N GLN A 624 13.63 -65.77 -24.45
CA GLN A 624 13.70 -64.84 -23.32
C GLN A 624 12.89 -63.57 -23.60
N THR A 625 12.33 -62.96 -22.55
CA THR A 625 11.80 -61.60 -22.65
C THR A 625 12.98 -60.65 -22.88
N VAL A 626 12.85 -59.64 -23.75
CA VAL A 626 13.97 -58.75 -24.10
C VAL A 626 13.61 -57.28 -24.06
N LEU A 627 14.61 -56.46 -23.70
CA LEU A 627 14.58 -55.01 -23.81
C LEU A 627 15.24 -54.57 -25.10
N SER A 628 14.55 -53.76 -25.89
CA SER A 628 15.10 -53.25 -27.14
C SER A 628 16.26 -52.27 -26.87
N PRO A 629 17.23 -52.14 -27.79
CA PRO A 629 18.33 -51.17 -27.74
C PRO A 629 17.86 -49.72 -28.02
N SER A 630 16.71 -49.34 -27.48
CA SER A 630 16.10 -48.01 -27.58
C SER A 630 15.91 -47.42 -26.18
N SER A 631 15.73 -46.11 -26.10
CA SER A 631 15.32 -45.46 -24.87
C SER A 631 13.81 -45.56 -24.64
N GLY A 632 13.40 -45.56 -23.38
CA GLY A 632 12.00 -45.49 -22.97
C GLY A 632 11.22 -46.79 -23.16
N ASN A 633 11.84 -47.98 -23.10
CA ASN A 633 11.10 -49.23 -23.22
C ASN A 633 10.16 -49.39 -22.01
N ASP A 634 8.88 -49.61 -22.26
CA ASP A 634 7.90 -49.94 -21.24
C ASP A 634 8.12 -51.39 -20.75
N ILE A 635 8.53 -51.53 -19.49
CA ILE A 635 8.85 -52.82 -18.86
C ILE A 635 7.75 -53.31 -17.91
N THR A 636 6.59 -52.66 -17.92
CA THR A 636 5.52 -52.87 -16.93
C THR A 636 4.78 -54.18 -17.13
N SER A 637 4.77 -54.68 -18.37
CA SER A 637 4.14 -55.95 -18.73
C SER A 637 5.11 -57.14 -18.71
N PHE A 638 6.37 -56.94 -18.31
CA PHE A 638 7.36 -58.03 -18.32
C PHE A 638 7.02 -59.00 -17.18
N LEU A 639 6.89 -60.29 -17.50
CA LEU A 639 6.66 -61.33 -16.50
C LEU A 639 7.86 -61.37 -15.55
N GLY A 640 7.65 -61.01 -14.28
CA GLY A 640 8.70 -60.89 -13.27
C GLY A 640 8.95 -59.47 -12.78
N MET A 641 8.58 -58.43 -13.55
CA MET A 641 8.55 -57.00 -13.16
C MET A 641 7.46 -56.69 -12.11
N GLY A 642 7.46 -57.44 -11.02
CA GLY A 642 6.71 -57.19 -9.79
C GLY A 642 7.62 -56.58 -8.71
N THR A 643 7.30 -56.81 -7.43
CA THR A 643 8.15 -56.40 -6.31
C THR A 643 9.38 -57.31 -6.19
N ASP A 644 10.51 -56.93 -6.79
CA ASP A 644 11.75 -57.73 -6.79
C ASP A 644 13.01 -56.87 -6.90
N ASP A 645 14.13 -57.43 -6.46
CA ASP A 645 15.47 -56.89 -6.70
C ASP A 645 16.03 -57.49 -8.00
N TYR A 646 16.75 -56.69 -8.78
CA TYR A 646 17.28 -57.09 -10.07
C TYR A 646 18.79 -57.12 -10.06
N HIS A 647 19.37 -58.27 -10.35
CA HIS A 647 20.79 -58.45 -10.55
C HIS A 647 21.15 -58.22 -12.03
N LEU A 648 22.39 -57.81 -12.27
CA LEU A 648 22.97 -57.71 -13.60
C LEU A 648 23.98 -58.83 -13.81
N ALA A 649 23.83 -59.56 -14.91
CA ALA A 649 24.79 -60.57 -15.33
C ALA A 649 25.33 -60.24 -16.73
N LEU A 650 26.65 -60.12 -16.84
CA LEU A 650 27.35 -60.02 -18.12
C LEU A 650 27.82 -61.40 -18.50
N ILE A 651 27.35 -61.92 -19.63
CA ILE A 651 27.49 -63.34 -19.96
C ILE A 651 28.09 -63.53 -21.34
N ASN A 652 29.07 -64.43 -21.43
CA ASN A 652 29.43 -65.09 -22.66
C ASN A 652 28.47 -66.26 -22.93
N TYR A 653 27.43 -65.98 -23.73
CA TYR A 653 26.34 -66.89 -24.04
C TYR A 653 26.80 -68.19 -24.72
N ALA A 654 27.96 -68.18 -25.37
CA ALA A 654 28.56 -69.37 -25.98
C ALA A 654 29.00 -70.43 -24.94
N GLN A 655 29.17 -70.06 -23.67
CA GLN A 655 29.51 -71.00 -22.59
C GLN A 655 28.32 -71.90 -22.16
N GLY A 656 27.07 -71.53 -22.49
CA GLY A 656 25.86 -72.29 -22.16
C GLY A 656 25.49 -73.40 -23.15
N GLY A 657 26.38 -73.78 -24.07
CA GLY A 657 26.16 -74.88 -25.01
C GLY A 657 25.31 -74.55 -26.24
N LYS A 658 24.85 -73.30 -26.41
CA LYS A 658 24.24 -72.80 -27.63
C LYS A 658 25.31 -72.09 -28.46
N VAL A 659 25.78 -72.72 -29.51
CA VAL A 659 26.86 -72.18 -30.34
C VAL A 659 26.47 -72.25 -31.81
N LEU A 660 26.49 -71.12 -32.53
CA LEU A 660 26.33 -71.12 -33.99
C LEU A 660 27.60 -71.62 -34.71
N VAL A 661 28.79 -71.39 -34.13
CA VAL A 661 30.11 -71.91 -34.59
C VAL A 661 31.03 -72.18 -33.39
N PRO A 662 31.55 -73.41 -33.18
CA PRO A 662 32.37 -73.76 -32.01
C PRO A 662 33.53 -72.78 -31.75
N GLY A 663 33.52 -72.13 -30.58
CA GLY A 663 34.68 -71.37 -30.05
C GLY A 663 34.66 -69.85 -30.24
N ILE A 664 33.58 -69.26 -30.80
CA ILE A 664 33.42 -67.80 -30.83
C ILE A 664 32.58 -67.39 -29.61
N PRO A 665 33.10 -66.52 -28.71
CA PRO A 665 32.31 -65.99 -27.59
C PRO A 665 31.19 -65.09 -28.11
N ILE A 666 30.06 -65.05 -27.39
CA ILE A 666 28.94 -64.16 -27.70
C ILE A 666 28.57 -63.42 -26.42
N TYR A 667 28.85 -62.12 -26.36
CA TYR A 667 28.71 -61.33 -25.13
C TYR A 667 27.36 -60.62 -25.07
N VAL A 668 26.55 -60.94 -24.05
CA VAL A 668 25.21 -60.37 -23.86
C VAL A 668 24.99 -59.89 -22.43
N THR A 669 24.12 -58.89 -22.29
CA THR A 669 23.69 -58.36 -21.00
C THR A 669 22.40 -59.03 -20.56
N MET A 670 22.34 -59.47 -19.31
CA MET A 670 21.14 -60.05 -18.70
C MET A 670 20.71 -59.32 -17.44
N LEU A 671 19.40 -59.16 -17.25
CA LEU A 671 18.78 -58.77 -16.00
C LEU A 671 18.11 -59.99 -15.36
N VAL A 672 18.43 -60.24 -14.09
CA VAL A 672 17.99 -61.43 -13.37
C VAL A 672 17.25 -61.00 -12.10
N PRO A 673 15.94 -61.25 -11.98
CA PRO A 673 15.20 -61.01 -10.75
C PRO A 673 15.70 -61.91 -9.61
N SER A 674 15.74 -61.41 -8.37
CA SER A 674 16.13 -62.19 -7.19
C SER A 674 15.17 -63.36 -6.92
N SER A 675 13.91 -63.27 -7.37
CA SER A 675 12.96 -64.38 -7.35
C SER A 675 13.35 -65.55 -8.27
N VAL A 676 14.13 -65.30 -9.31
CA VAL A 676 14.70 -66.33 -10.21
C VAL A 676 16.01 -66.85 -9.66
N ALA A 677 16.91 -65.95 -9.27
CA ALA A 677 18.17 -66.30 -8.63
C ALA A 677 18.59 -65.22 -7.62
N ALA A 678 18.59 -65.56 -6.33
CA ALA A 678 18.88 -64.62 -5.26
C ALA A 678 20.35 -64.14 -5.18
N ASN A 679 21.26 -64.75 -5.96
CA ASN A 679 22.68 -64.41 -6.05
C ASN A 679 23.34 -65.18 -7.21
N GLN A 680 24.61 -64.86 -7.50
CA GLN A 680 25.41 -65.52 -8.55
C GLN A 680 25.41 -67.06 -8.43
N ALA A 681 25.59 -67.61 -7.24
CA ALA A 681 25.69 -69.05 -7.04
C ALA A 681 24.34 -69.75 -7.33
N ALA A 682 23.22 -69.10 -7.00
CA ALA A 682 21.89 -69.58 -7.36
C ALA A 682 21.67 -69.54 -8.87
N PHE A 683 22.16 -68.49 -9.54
CA PHE A 683 22.08 -68.34 -11.00
C PHE A 683 22.92 -69.39 -11.74
N GLU A 684 24.16 -69.63 -11.30
CA GLU A 684 25.02 -70.70 -11.83
C GLU A 684 24.46 -72.11 -11.55
N GLY A 685 23.52 -72.24 -10.60
CA GLY A 685 22.80 -73.47 -10.32
C GLY A 685 21.65 -73.77 -11.30
N LEU A 686 21.29 -72.82 -12.17
CA LEU A 686 20.27 -73.01 -13.21
C LEU A 686 20.84 -73.87 -14.34
N ALA A 687 20.05 -74.81 -14.86
CA ALA A 687 20.54 -75.89 -15.72
C ALA A 687 20.95 -75.41 -17.12
N ASN A 688 20.35 -74.31 -17.62
CA ASN A 688 20.66 -73.78 -18.95
C ASN A 688 21.26 -72.37 -18.94
N CYS A 689 21.54 -71.80 -17.77
CA CYS A 689 22.20 -70.50 -17.68
C CYS A 689 23.74 -70.66 -17.73
N PRO A 690 24.45 -69.89 -18.58
CA PRO A 690 25.91 -69.87 -18.55
C PRO A 690 26.42 -69.21 -17.27
N SER A 691 27.65 -69.53 -16.88
CA SER A 691 28.32 -68.78 -15.81
C SER A 691 28.56 -67.32 -16.24
N PRO A 692 28.23 -66.33 -15.41
CA PRO A 692 28.47 -64.94 -15.74
C PRO A 692 29.96 -64.59 -15.66
N ASP A 693 30.42 -63.79 -16.62
CA ASP A 693 31.75 -63.16 -16.56
C ASP A 693 31.78 -62.08 -15.46
N VAL A 694 30.64 -61.40 -15.25
CA VAL A 694 30.41 -60.45 -14.15
C VAL A 694 29.00 -60.61 -13.61
N TRP A 695 28.89 -60.62 -12.29
CA TRP A 695 27.62 -60.54 -11.58
C TRP A 695 27.61 -59.31 -10.67
N VAL A 696 26.53 -58.52 -10.71
CA VAL A 696 26.30 -57.38 -9.82
C VAL A 696 24.99 -57.59 -9.09
N ASP A 697 25.07 -57.59 -7.76
CA ASP A 697 23.90 -57.76 -6.91
C ASP A 697 23.02 -56.50 -6.89
N ALA A 698 21.70 -56.70 -7.04
CA ALA A 698 20.66 -55.68 -6.84
C ALA A 698 20.99 -54.32 -7.48
N VAL A 699 21.20 -54.30 -8.80
CA VAL A 699 21.44 -53.07 -9.56
C VAL A 699 20.28 -52.08 -9.48
N PHE A 700 19.05 -52.57 -9.30
CA PHE A 700 17.88 -51.79 -8.92
C PHE A 700 16.81 -52.67 -8.27
N ALA A 701 15.84 -52.06 -7.62
CA ALA A 701 14.69 -52.71 -7.01
C ALA A 701 13.39 -52.11 -7.55
N VAL A 702 12.38 -52.95 -7.78
CA VAL A 702 11.02 -52.51 -8.08
C VAL A 702 10.19 -52.78 -6.83
N SER A 703 9.62 -51.75 -6.21
CA SER A 703 8.91 -51.91 -4.92
C SER A 703 7.40 -52.13 -5.05
N GLY A 704 6.81 -52.01 -6.24
CA GLY A 704 5.38 -52.18 -6.48
C GLY A 704 4.49 -51.00 -6.06
N GLY A 705 5.09 -49.83 -5.78
CA GLY A 705 4.41 -48.62 -5.31
C GLY A 705 4.89 -48.17 -3.95
#